data_AF-A0A428MFB6-F1
#
_entry.id   AF-A0A428MFB6-F1
#
_cell.length_a   1.000
_cell.length_b   1.000
_cell.length_c   1.000
_cell.angle_alpha   90.00
_cell.angle_beta   90.00
_cell.angle_gamma   90.00
#
_symmetry.space_group_name_H-M   'P 1'
#
loop_
_entity.id
_entity.type
_entity.pdbx_description
1 polymer ?
#
loop_
_entity_poly.entity_id
_entity_poly.type
_entity_poly.pdbx_seq_one_letter_code
_entity_poly.pdbx_strand_id
1 'polypeptide(L)'
;MNATVRVHVAAAVAMSGIVLAASHKGWETVYASAEPVTWRQQIAPLVYKNCTSCHHVGGSGPFALMTYQDAKRWGGLIKTVTASRYMPPWLPEPGYGSFEGERRLTNEDIELVKAWVEAGMPEGDGSTPTPPVYKSDWVLGRPDLVLEMAAPIEVPAGGTDLFENFVLPVPQKGTRWVRAMEIKPGAPQVVHHANVILDRTASLRRAHPNDWQKGIPGMDILVDSGESFDPDSHFLFWKPDSTALIEPEGLPWRLDEGNDLVLNMHLKPTGKIEHVRAQIGLYFTDKPATEHPMLLQLEHDAALDIPPGAAFVIEDELKLPVSVDVLGIYPHAHYLGKRMEGWAVLPNGERRWLILIKDWDINRQSVYRFAKPVSLPRGSVVHMRYTYDNSANNVRNPNSPPVRVRAGNRSVDEMGHLWLQVVPRPENQVVGVDPQMELERVWMEDRLRKNAHDDIALYNLASLAMMKGNGARAEELYRRSLERHPDDVRTLTSLGSAMEASGDWKSAQAQYRAAAAKDPNYLDALFDLASIDLRHDALPEAEQLFRTLTLSHPEDAAARNGLANVLLASGRPGEAKREFDQVLEATPDNFDALYGSARIEVENGNLQLAESLLLRAIAVQNDKDAQRLLALVYARIGTPEKALEHLQSWQRLSPTDADPHRALAQMYSQLGRESDAVREQKIVVTLSPGNAGDWNDLGVIEARAGDISAARRDLQHALQLEPGNEAIRANLRKF
;
A
#
# COMPACT_ATOMS: atom_id res chain seq x y z
N MET A 1 -19.71 -32.59 -53.09
CA MET A 1 -20.18 -33.02 -54.43
C MET A 1 -21.59 -32.47 -54.60
N ASN A 2 -21.71 -31.33 -55.28
CA ASN A 2 -22.29 -31.21 -56.64
C ASN A 2 -23.79 -31.60 -56.65
N ALA A 3 -24.75 -30.82 -57.15
CA ALA A 3 -24.74 -29.57 -57.89
C ALA A 3 -26.19 -29.07 -57.98
N THR A 4 -26.32 -27.74 -58.02
CA THR A 4 -27.21 -26.92 -58.85
C THR A 4 -28.13 -27.63 -59.86
N VAL A 5 -29.34 -27.08 -60.10
CA VAL A 5 -29.75 -26.49 -61.40
C VAL A 5 -30.97 -25.56 -61.19
N ARG A 6 -30.83 -24.30 -61.62
CA ARG A 6 -31.90 -23.39 -62.05
C ARG A 6 -32.11 -23.58 -63.55
N VAL A 7 -33.34 -23.49 -64.08
CA VAL A 7 -33.59 -22.90 -65.41
C VAL A 7 -34.97 -22.22 -65.46
N HIS A 8 -34.97 -21.02 -66.06
CA HIS A 8 -36.09 -20.14 -66.41
C HIS A 8 -36.99 -20.70 -67.53
N VAL A 9 -38.13 -20.06 -67.80
CA VAL A 9 -38.46 -19.47 -69.12
C VAL A 9 -39.80 -18.71 -69.02
N ALA A 10 -39.84 -17.59 -69.73
CA ALA A 10 -40.88 -16.59 -69.78
C ALA A 10 -41.84 -16.76 -70.98
N ALA A 11 -42.97 -16.05 -70.85
CA ALA A 11 -43.71 -15.31 -71.88
C ALA A 11 -44.62 -16.05 -72.90
N ALA A 12 -45.89 -15.61 -72.93
CA ALA A 12 -46.66 -15.37 -74.16
C ALA A 12 -47.84 -14.40 -73.88
N VAL A 13 -48.21 -13.66 -74.94
CA VAL A 13 -48.97 -12.39 -75.00
C VAL A 13 -50.34 -12.60 -75.66
N ALA A 14 -51.37 -11.80 -75.29
CA ALA A 14 -52.39 -11.15 -76.17
C ALA A 14 -53.59 -10.66 -75.32
N MET A 15 -53.77 -9.35 -75.07
CA MET A 15 -54.55 -8.34 -75.84
C MET A 15 -56.09 -8.56 -75.91
N SER A 16 -56.86 -7.79 -75.14
CA SER A 16 -57.66 -6.64 -75.64
C SER A 16 -58.87 -6.28 -74.75
N GLY A 17 -58.87 -5.02 -74.27
CA GLY A 17 -60.04 -4.12 -74.28
C GLY A 17 -61.17 -4.31 -73.27
N ILE A 18 -61.28 -3.40 -72.30
CA ILE A 18 -62.42 -2.46 -72.13
C ILE A 18 -62.10 -1.51 -70.96
N VAL A 19 -62.27 -0.22 -71.22
CA VAL A 19 -62.12 0.89 -70.27
C VAL A 19 -63.32 0.93 -69.33
N LEU A 20 -63.08 0.84 -68.03
CA LEU A 20 -64.01 1.28 -66.99
C LEU A 20 -63.26 2.19 -66.02
N ALA A 21 -63.77 3.41 -65.88
CA ALA A 21 -63.25 4.44 -65.00
C ALA A 21 -63.24 3.97 -63.55
N ALA A 22 -62.05 3.81 -62.98
CA ALA A 22 -61.86 3.47 -61.57
C ALA A 22 -61.57 4.76 -60.78
N SER A 23 -62.46 5.06 -59.84
CA SER A 23 -62.27 6.04 -58.78
C SER A 23 -60.95 5.80 -58.03
N HIS A 24 -60.04 6.78 -58.07
CA HIS A 24 -58.85 6.80 -57.23
C HIS A 24 -59.26 6.92 -55.76
N LYS A 25 -59.33 5.80 -55.03
CA LYS A 25 -59.12 5.80 -53.59
C LYS A 25 -57.62 5.80 -53.36
N GLY A 26 -57.07 6.98 -53.08
CA GLY A 26 -55.72 7.14 -52.57
C GLY A 26 -55.60 6.34 -51.27
N TRP A 27 -54.69 5.38 -51.27
CA TRP A 27 -54.14 4.82 -50.05
C TRP A 27 -53.03 5.82 -49.65
N GLU A 28 -53.38 6.78 -48.79
CA GLU A 28 -52.35 7.53 -48.09
C GLU A 28 -51.62 6.56 -47.17
N THR A 29 -50.41 6.18 -47.58
CA THR A 29 -49.41 5.67 -46.67
C THR A 29 -49.17 6.75 -45.61
N VAL A 30 -49.80 6.60 -44.45
CA VAL A 30 -49.44 7.38 -43.26
C VAL A 30 -48.05 6.90 -42.86
N TYR A 31 -47.03 7.56 -43.39
CA TYR A 31 -45.73 7.56 -42.74
C TYR A 31 -45.97 8.25 -41.40
N ALA A 32 -46.05 7.47 -40.31
CA ALA A 32 -45.92 8.03 -38.98
C ALA A 32 -44.58 8.78 -38.97
N SER A 33 -44.62 10.12 -39.01
CA SER A 33 -43.44 10.92 -38.79
C SER A 33 -42.91 10.52 -37.42
N ALA A 34 -41.70 9.99 -37.35
CA ALA A 34 -41.03 9.78 -36.07
C ALA A 34 -41.13 11.11 -35.30
N GLU A 35 -41.67 11.05 -34.07
CA GLU A 35 -41.79 12.26 -33.24
C GLU A 35 -40.43 12.96 -33.19
N PRO A 36 -40.38 14.29 -33.35
CA PRO A 36 -39.12 15.02 -33.38
C PRO A 36 -38.38 14.81 -32.06
N VAL A 37 -37.06 14.62 -32.13
CA VAL A 37 -36.22 14.56 -30.92
C VAL A 37 -36.30 15.92 -30.22
N THR A 38 -36.61 15.93 -28.92
CA THR A 38 -36.80 17.15 -28.13
C THR A 38 -35.90 17.20 -26.90
N TRP A 39 -35.73 18.41 -26.34
CA TRP A 39 -35.02 18.59 -25.08
C TRP A 39 -35.66 17.81 -23.94
N ARG A 40 -36.96 17.98 -23.72
CA ARG A 40 -37.64 17.43 -22.54
C ARG A 40 -37.72 15.90 -22.54
N GLN A 41 -37.84 15.27 -23.71
CA GLN A 41 -37.99 13.81 -23.77
C GLN A 41 -36.65 13.07 -23.87
N GLN A 42 -35.76 13.46 -24.80
CA GLN A 42 -34.56 12.67 -25.10
C GLN A 42 -33.25 13.35 -24.66
N ILE A 43 -33.08 14.66 -24.89
CA ILE A 43 -31.76 15.30 -24.73
C ILE A 43 -31.45 15.67 -23.28
N ALA A 44 -32.42 16.17 -22.51
CA ALA A 44 -32.17 16.54 -21.12
C ALA A 44 -31.72 15.33 -20.27
N PRO A 45 -32.37 14.14 -20.33
CA PRO A 45 -31.85 12.96 -19.63
C PRO A 45 -30.43 12.58 -20.06
N LEU A 46 -30.12 12.69 -21.35
CA LEU A 46 -28.79 12.42 -21.88
C LEU A 46 -27.74 13.38 -21.31
N VAL A 47 -28.02 14.68 -21.34
CA VAL A 47 -27.13 15.75 -20.87
C VAL A 47 -26.95 15.67 -19.36
N TYR A 48 -28.02 15.41 -18.61
CA TYR A 48 -27.99 15.27 -17.15
C TYR A 48 -27.20 14.04 -16.70
N LYS A 49 -27.27 12.95 -17.46
CA LYS A 49 -26.51 11.74 -17.17
C LYS A 49 -25.03 11.88 -17.47
N ASN A 50 -24.67 12.50 -18.61
CA ASN A 50 -23.33 12.38 -19.17
C ASN A 50 -22.50 13.68 -19.17
N CYS A 51 -23.13 14.85 -18.99
CA CYS A 51 -22.47 16.14 -19.16
C CYS A 51 -22.48 17.01 -17.90
N THR A 52 -23.59 17.01 -17.13
CA THR A 52 -23.77 17.99 -16.05
C THR A 52 -22.91 17.76 -14.83
N SER A 53 -22.23 16.61 -14.67
CA SER A 53 -21.25 16.40 -13.59
C SER A 53 -20.10 17.40 -13.65
N CYS A 54 -19.76 17.89 -14.84
CA CYS A 54 -18.75 18.93 -15.04
C CYS A 54 -19.39 20.24 -15.49
N HIS A 55 -20.45 20.18 -16.30
CA HIS A 55 -21.12 21.34 -16.86
C HIS A 55 -22.25 21.84 -15.95
N HIS A 56 -21.90 22.27 -14.75
CA HIS A 56 -22.78 22.97 -13.82
C HIS A 56 -22.04 24.16 -13.18
N VAL A 57 -22.75 25.06 -12.49
CA VAL A 57 -22.10 26.17 -11.78
C VAL A 57 -21.18 25.61 -10.68
N GLY A 58 -19.92 26.01 -10.68
CA GLY A 58 -18.89 25.48 -9.77
C GLY A 58 -18.24 24.17 -10.22
N GLY A 59 -18.71 23.57 -11.32
CA GLY A 59 -18.08 22.40 -11.94
C GLY A 59 -16.85 22.76 -12.77
N SER A 60 -16.14 21.75 -13.25
CA SER A 60 -14.91 21.89 -14.03
C SER A 60 -15.11 22.28 -15.50
N GLY A 61 -16.36 22.20 -16.00
CA GLY A 61 -16.71 22.63 -17.35
C GLY A 61 -16.72 24.16 -17.48
N PRO A 62 -16.33 24.72 -18.64
CA PRO A 62 -16.25 26.17 -18.84
C PRO A 62 -17.61 26.89 -18.86
N PHE A 63 -18.71 26.14 -18.92
CA PHE A 63 -20.09 26.65 -18.90
C PHE A 63 -21.05 25.58 -18.38
N ALA A 64 -22.21 26.02 -17.88
CA ALA A 64 -23.28 25.14 -17.41
C ALA A 64 -24.13 24.57 -18.57
N LEU A 65 -24.71 23.39 -18.37
CA LEU A 65 -25.65 22.70 -19.26
C LEU A 65 -26.92 22.25 -18.49
N MET A 66 -27.32 23.03 -17.50
CA MET A 66 -28.38 22.64 -16.55
C MET A 66 -29.79 22.89 -17.09
N THR A 67 -29.94 23.82 -18.02
CA THR A 67 -31.24 24.22 -18.58
C THR A 67 -31.31 24.04 -20.11
N TYR A 68 -32.52 24.07 -20.66
CA TYR A 68 -32.74 24.09 -22.10
C TYR A 68 -32.02 25.26 -22.78
N GLN A 69 -32.05 26.45 -22.18
CA GLN A 69 -31.41 27.64 -22.75
C GLN A 69 -29.88 27.47 -22.81
N ASP A 70 -29.29 26.83 -21.81
CA ASP A 70 -27.87 26.50 -21.81
C ASP A 70 -27.52 25.56 -22.96
N ALA A 71 -28.25 24.43 -23.06
CA ALA A 71 -28.01 23.43 -24.10
C ALA A 71 -28.25 23.99 -25.51
N LYS A 72 -29.30 24.81 -25.70
CA LYS A 72 -29.60 25.46 -26.98
C LYS A 72 -28.51 26.43 -27.40
N ARG A 73 -27.99 27.23 -26.47
CA ARG A 73 -26.89 28.18 -26.73
C ARG A 73 -25.66 27.47 -27.28
N TRP A 74 -25.36 26.27 -26.78
CA TRP A 74 -24.15 25.51 -27.14
C TRP A 74 -24.40 24.35 -28.11
N GLY A 75 -25.62 24.17 -28.63
CA GLY A 75 -26.01 22.95 -29.37
C GLY A 75 -25.09 22.59 -30.55
N GLY A 76 -24.65 23.58 -31.33
CA GLY A 76 -23.70 23.35 -32.43
C GLY A 76 -22.33 22.84 -31.95
N LEU A 77 -21.82 23.37 -30.83
CA LEU A 77 -20.60 22.87 -30.21
C LEU A 77 -20.82 21.47 -29.64
N ILE A 78 -21.93 21.23 -28.92
CA ILE A 78 -22.31 19.92 -28.35
C ILE A 78 -22.34 18.86 -29.46
N LYS A 79 -23.02 19.13 -30.58
CA LYS A 79 -23.03 18.24 -31.76
C LYS A 79 -21.62 17.94 -32.25
N THR A 80 -20.76 18.95 -32.36
CA THR A 80 -19.39 18.79 -32.87
C THR A 80 -18.54 17.91 -31.95
N VAL A 81 -18.55 18.19 -30.64
CA VAL A 81 -17.70 17.46 -29.67
C VAL A 81 -18.21 16.07 -29.35
N THR A 82 -19.51 15.83 -29.45
CA THR A 82 -20.09 14.49 -29.30
C THR A 82 -19.87 13.63 -30.54
N ALA A 83 -19.99 14.20 -31.74
CA ALA A 83 -19.71 13.50 -33.00
C ALA A 83 -18.24 13.07 -33.13
N SER A 84 -17.30 13.90 -32.67
CA SER A 84 -15.87 13.55 -32.63
C SER A 84 -15.47 12.67 -31.44
N ARG A 85 -16.41 12.35 -30.53
CA ARG A 85 -16.16 11.66 -29.25
C ARG A 85 -15.17 12.37 -28.34
N TYR A 86 -14.99 13.67 -28.54
CA TYR A 86 -14.18 14.52 -27.66
C TYR A 86 -14.86 14.73 -26.29
N MET A 87 -16.19 14.80 -26.27
CA MET A 87 -16.99 14.87 -25.06
C MET A 87 -18.18 13.90 -25.12
N PRO A 88 -18.60 13.35 -23.97
CA PRO A 88 -17.88 13.32 -22.71
C PRO A 88 -16.61 12.45 -22.83
N PRO A 89 -15.53 12.78 -22.10
CA PRO A 89 -14.27 12.07 -22.25
C PRO A 89 -14.35 10.66 -21.68
N TRP A 90 -14.05 9.66 -22.51
CA TRP A 90 -13.94 8.26 -22.10
C TRP A 90 -13.02 7.51 -23.05
N LEU A 91 -11.78 7.27 -22.62
CA LEU A 91 -10.74 6.65 -23.44
C LEU A 91 -10.95 5.15 -23.71
N PRO A 92 -11.40 4.33 -22.74
CA PRO A 92 -11.55 2.89 -22.97
C PRO A 92 -12.54 2.58 -24.09
N GLU A 93 -12.17 1.63 -24.93
CA GLU A 93 -13.03 1.13 -26.00
C GLU A 93 -14.04 0.10 -25.47
N PRO A 94 -15.29 0.14 -25.96
CA PRO A 94 -16.31 -0.81 -25.54
C PRO A 94 -15.93 -2.24 -25.93
N GLY A 95 -16.16 -3.20 -25.02
CA GLY A 95 -15.89 -4.63 -25.23
C GLY A 95 -14.48 -5.10 -24.84
N TYR A 96 -13.62 -4.21 -24.33
CA TYR A 96 -12.24 -4.50 -23.93
C TYR A 96 -12.03 -4.29 -22.43
N GLY A 97 -12.99 -4.75 -21.63
CA GLY A 97 -13.16 -4.41 -20.22
C GLY A 97 -14.57 -3.88 -19.98
N SER A 98 -15.06 -4.03 -18.74
CA SER A 98 -16.35 -3.50 -18.31
C SER A 98 -16.12 -2.67 -17.07
N PHE A 99 -16.35 -1.36 -17.17
CA PHE A 99 -15.98 -0.42 -16.12
C PHE A 99 -17.20 0.26 -15.52
N GLU A 100 -17.10 0.57 -14.24
CA GLU A 100 -18.04 1.45 -13.56
C GLU A 100 -17.93 2.88 -14.07
N GLY A 101 -19.06 3.58 -14.10
CA GLY A 101 -19.08 5.00 -14.46
C GLY A 101 -18.78 5.28 -15.93
N GLU A 102 -18.98 4.32 -16.84
CA GLU A 102 -18.84 4.56 -18.28
C GLU A 102 -19.77 5.71 -18.74
N ARG A 103 -19.15 6.77 -19.26
CA ARG A 103 -19.84 7.99 -19.75
C ARG A 103 -19.90 8.08 -21.26
N ARG A 104 -19.32 7.12 -21.98
CA ARG A 104 -19.26 7.16 -23.44
C ARG A 104 -20.68 7.19 -24.00
N LEU A 105 -20.94 8.16 -24.87
CA LEU A 105 -22.20 8.18 -25.63
C LEU A 105 -22.22 7.04 -26.64
N THR A 106 -23.35 6.34 -26.68
CA THR A 106 -23.64 5.34 -27.71
C THR A 106 -23.76 6.02 -29.08
N ASN A 107 -23.73 5.23 -30.17
CA ASN A 107 -23.93 5.83 -31.50
C ASN A 107 -25.35 6.41 -31.63
N GLU A 108 -26.32 5.77 -30.99
CA GLU A 108 -27.71 6.20 -30.91
C GLU A 108 -27.83 7.54 -30.17
N ASP A 109 -27.14 7.70 -29.03
CA ASP A 109 -27.10 8.95 -28.28
C ASP A 109 -26.52 10.11 -29.11
N ILE A 110 -25.43 9.85 -29.85
CA ILE A 110 -24.80 10.84 -30.73
C ILE A 110 -25.77 11.25 -31.85
N GLU A 111 -26.47 10.29 -32.45
CA GLU A 111 -27.46 10.59 -33.48
C GLU A 111 -28.68 11.33 -32.92
N LEU A 112 -29.10 11.08 -31.67
CA LEU A 112 -30.14 11.87 -30.99
C LEU A 112 -29.71 13.34 -30.84
N VAL A 113 -28.49 13.60 -30.35
CA VAL A 113 -27.95 14.95 -30.23
C VAL A 113 -27.93 15.64 -31.59
N LYS A 114 -27.41 14.95 -32.62
CA LYS A 114 -27.35 15.47 -33.99
C LYS A 114 -28.73 15.79 -34.54
N ALA A 115 -29.69 14.87 -34.42
CA ALA A 115 -31.05 15.04 -34.91
C ALA A 115 -31.76 16.22 -34.21
N TRP A 116 -31.60 16.36 -32.89
CA TRP A 116 -32.14 17.48 -32.14
C TRP A 116 -31.58 18.82 -32.62
N VAL A 117 -30.26 18.90 -32.83
CA VAL A 117 -29.61 20.13 -33.32
C VAL A 117 -30.03 20.46 -34.75
N GLU A 118 -30.13 19.47 -35.63
CA GLU A 118 -30.58 19.64 -37.03
C GLU A 118 -32.05 20.02 -37.14
N ALA A 119 -32.89 19.59 -36.19
CA ALA A 119 -34.30 19.98 -36.08
C ALA A 119 -34.51 21.39 -35.49
N GLY A 120 -33.45 22.16 -35.23
CA GLY A 120 -33.55 23.51 -34.65
C GLY A 120 -33.68 23.51 -33.12
N MET A 121 -33.31 22.41 -32.46
CA MET A 121 -33.30 22.24 -31.01
C MET A 121 -34.67 22.46 -30.36
N PRO A 122 -35.74 21.75 -30.76
CA PRO A 122 -37.05 21.92 -30.15
C PRO A 122 -37.02 21.56 -28.66
N GLU A 123 -37.69 22.36 -27.83
CA GLU A 123 -37.77 22.08 -26.39
C GLU A 123 -38.65 20.86 -26.10
N GLY A 124 -39.74 20.72 -26.85
CA GLY A 124 -40.76 19.69 -26.64
C GLY A 124 -41.79 20.07 -25.58
N ASP A 125 -42.93 19.38 -25.62
CA ASP A 125 -44.04 19.55 -24.67
C ASP A 125 -43.85 18.65 -23.42
N GLY A 126 -44.70 18.82 -22.40
CA GLY A 126 -44.67 18.03 -21.16
C GLY A 126 -43.79 18.62 -20.06
N SER A 127 -43.64 17.94 -18.93
CA SER A 127 -42.81 18.44 -17.81
C SER A 127 -41.32 18.36 -18.14
N THR A 128 -40.56 19.42 -17.83
CA THR A 128 -39.10 19.38 -17.91
C THR A 128 -38.55 18.31 -16.97
N PRO A 129 -37.62 17.43 -17.43
CA PRO A 129 -36.95 16.51 -16.54
C PRO A 129 -36.28 17.24 -15.39
N THR A 130 -36.35 16.67 -14.19
CA THR A 130 -35.74 17.27 -13.00
C THR A 130 -34.22 17.31 -13.19
N PRO A 131 -33.59 18.50 -13.22
CA PRO A 131 -32.14 18.60 -13.32
C PRO A 131 -31.47 18.04 -12.07
N PRO A 132 -30.26 17.46 -12.19
CA PRO A 132 -29.45 17.09 -11.04
C PRO A 132 -29.19 18.28 -10.13
N VAL A 133 -29.08 18.00 -8.83
CA VAL A 133 -28.91 19.02 -7.81
C VAL A 133 -27.53 18.88 -7.20
N TYR A 134 -26.64 19.82 -7.53
CA TYR A 134 -25.30 19.92 -6.97
C TYR A 134 -25.35 20.93 -5.81
N LYS A 135 -25.78 20.47 -4.62
CA LYS A 135 -26.11 21.33 -3.47
C LYS A 135 -25.12 21.30 -2.30
N SER A 136 -24.10 20.46 -2.34
CA SER A 136 -23.24 20.27 -1.17
C SER A 136 -21.85 20.83 -1.40
N ASP A 137 -21.24 21.25 -0.30
CA ASP A 137 -19.80 21.42 -0.25
C ASP A 137 -19.12 20.06 -0.51
N TRP A 138 -19.61 18.93 0.03
CA TRP A 138 -19.03 17.57 -0.08
C TRP A 138 -20.04 16.55 -0.62
N VAL A 139 -19.69 15.71 -1.59
CA VAL A 139 -20.62 14.82 -2.31
C VAL A 139 -21.25 13.77 -1.40
N LEU A 140 -20.47 13.19 -0.48
CA LEU A 140 -20.91 12.13 0.43
C LEU A 140 -21.49 12.67 1.76
N GLY A 141 -21.70 13.98 1.86
CA GLY A 141 -22.05 14.67 3.10
C GLY A 141 -20.82 15.12 3.88
N ARG A 142 -20.99 15.59 5.13
CA ARG A 142 -19.89 16.12 5.94
C ARG A 142 -18.85 15.01 6.24
N PRO A 143 -17.54 15.20 5.94
CA PRO A 143 -16.48 14.28 6.34
C PRO A 143 -16.31 14.18 7.85
N ASP A 144 -15.79 13.05 8.32
CA ASP A 144 -15.42 12.82 9.72
C ASP A 144 -14.14 13.59 10.08
N LEU A 145 -13.21 13.71 9.14
CA LEU A 145 -11.99 14.51 9.24
C LEU A 145 -11.77 15.31 7.95
N VAL A 146 -11.36 16.57 8.08
CA VAL A 146 -10.94 17.41 6.95
C VAL A 146 -9.50 17.84 7.19
N LEU A 147 -8.62 17.50 6.26
CA LEU A 147 -7.24 17.98 6.19
C LEU A 147 -7.17 19.11 5.16
N GLU A 148 -6.34 20.12 5.39
CA GLU A 148 -6.24 21.29 4.53
C GLU A 148 -4.77 21.69 4.34
N MET A 149 -4.43 22.11 3.12
CA MET A 149 -3.12 22.71 2.85
C MET A 149 -2.84 23.91 3.77
N ALA A 150 -1.65 23.93 4.35
CA ALA A 150 -1.23 24.96 5.30
C ALA A 150 -1.35 26.38 4.71
N ALA A 151 -0.96 26.55 3.44
CA ALA A 151 -1.08 27.80 2.70
C ALA A 151 -1.56 27.55 1.26
N PRO A 152 -2.22 28.53 0.61
CA PRO A 152 -2.46 28.47 -0.82
C PRO A 152 -1.14 28.57 -1.60
N ILE A 153 -1.08 27.91 -2.75
CA ILE A 153 -0.01 28.12 -3.72
C ILE A 153 -0.51 28.90 -4.94
N GLU A 154 0.41 29.58 -5.62
CA GLU A 154 0.13 30.27 -6.87
C GLU A 154 0.46 29.37 -8.07
N VAL A 155 -0.50 29.18 -8.97
CA VAL A 155 -0.26 28.60 -10.29
C VAL A 155 -0.14 29.77 -11.27
N PRO A 156 0.98 29.87 -12.01
CA PRO A 156 1.22 30.98 -12.91
C PRO A 156 0.24 30.94 -14.11
N ALA A 157 0.05 32.10 -14.74
CA ALA A 157 -0.80 32.21 -15.93
C ALA A 157 -0.31 31.39 -17.13
N GLY A 158 0.99 31.11 -17.23
CA GLY A 158 1.58 30.31 -18.30
C GLY A 158 2.89 29.67 -17.84
N GLY A 159 3.47 28.85 -18.69
CA GLY A 159 4.68 28.08 -18.39
C GLY A 159 4.45 26.59 -18.52
N THR A 160 5.34 25.81 -17.91
CA THR A 160 5.23 24.35 -17.84
C THR A 160 4.26 23.92 -16.74
N ASP A 161 3.84 22.67 -16.79
CA ASP A 161 3.10 22.04 -15.70
C ASP A 161 3.91 22.08 -14.40
N LEU A 162 3.21 22.11 -13.25
CA LEU A 162 3.79 22.00 -11.92
C LEU A 162 3.41 20.65 -11.32
N PHE A 163 4.36 20.02 -10.63
CA PHE A 163 4.13 18.83 -9.82
C PHE A 163 4.54 19.16 -8.40
N GLU A 164 3.58 19.17 -7.49
CA GLU A 164 3.76 19.61 -6.11
C GLU A 164 3.21 18.58 -5.13
N ASN A 165 3.97 18.32 -4.06
CA ASN A 165 3.60 17.35 -3.02
C ASN A 165 3.38 18.08 -1.70
N PHE A 166 2.15 18.05 -1.19
CA PHE A 166 1.79 18.70 0.07
C PHE A 166 1.61 17.65 1.17
N VAL A 167 2.44 17.72 2.19
CA VAL A 167 2.34 16.80 3.33
C VAL A 167 1.27 17.30 4.30
N LEU A 168 0.29 16.45 4.61
CA LEU A 168 -0.84 16.72 5.49
C LEU A 168 -0.80 15.76 6.67
N PRO A 169 -0.19 16.16 7.81
CA PRO A 169 -0.16 15.34 9.01
C PRO A 169 -1.57 15.03 9.51
N VAL A 170 -1.82 13.77 9.86
CA VAL A 170 -3.15 13.36 10.33
C VAL A 170 -3.19 13.49 11.86
N PRO A 171 -4.10 14.31 12.42
CA PRO A 171 -4.22 14.50 13.87
C PRO A 171 -4.98 13.36 14.57
N GLN A 172 -4.88 12.14 14.04
CA GLN A 172 -5.62 10.96 14.50
C GLN A 172 -4.81 10.22 15.57
N LYS A 173 -5.49 9.79 16.64
CA LYS A 173 -4.93 8.91 17.68
C LYS A 173 -5.38 7.47 17.49
N GLY A 174 -4.45 6.52 17.54
CA GLY A 174 -4.69 5.12 17.21
C GLY A 174 -5.23 4.88 15.79
N THR A 175 -5.51 3.61 15.47
CA THR A 175 -5.96 3.20 14.13
C THR A 175 -7.41 3.63 13.82
N ARG A 176 -7.64 4.03 12.57
CA ARG A 176 -8.95 4.23 11.93
C ARG A 176 -8.98 3.56 10.56
N TRP A 177 -10.19 3.25 10.11
CA TRP A 177 -10.43 2.65 8.80
C TRP A 177 -11.19 3.63 7.92
N VAL A 178 -10.62 4.01 6.78
CA VAL A 178 -11.19 4.98 5.86
C VAL A 178 -11.94 4.24 4.76
N ARG A 179 -13.25 4.48 4.67
CA ARG A 179 -14.12 3.86 3.65
C ARG A 179 -14.33 4.74 2.43
N ALA A 180 -14.01 6.02 2.50
CA ALA A 180 -14.14 6.94 1.37
C ALA A 180 -13.25 8.17 1.57
N MET A 181 -12.86 8.79 0.47
CA MET A 181 -12.10 10.03 0.43
C MET A 181 -12.69 10.97 -0.63
N GLU A 182 -12.71 12.26 -0.33
CA GLU A 182 -12.99 13.32 -1.30
C GLU A 182 -11.85 14.34 -1.29
N ILE A 183 -11.46 14.81 -2.48
CA ILE A 183 -10.48 15.90 -2.64
C ILE A 183 -11.20 17.13 -3.17
N LYS A 184 -11.00 18.26 -2.51
CA LYS A 184 -11.41 19.58 -2.97
C LYS A 184 -10.19 20.40 -3.30
N PRO A 185 -9.90 20.69 -4.57
CA PRO A 185 -8.72 21.47 -4.92
C PRO A 185 -8.83 22.97 -4.62
N GLY A 186 -10.04 23.49 -4.39
CA GLY A 186 -10.31 24.94 -4.30
C GLY A 186 -10.31 25.65 -5.67
N ALA A 187 -9.42 25.26 -6.58
CA ALA A 187 -9.34 25.74 -7.97
C ALA A 187 -9.29 24.56 -8.95
N PRO A 188 -10.39 23.82 -9.17
CA PRO A 188 -10.39 22.59 -9.99
C PRO A 188 -9.98 22.82 -11.45
N GLN A 189 -10.08 24.04 -11.96
CA GLN A 189 -9.72 24.42 -13.34
C GLN A 189 -8.22 24.30 -13.65
N VAL A 190 -7.34 24.38 -12.64
CA VAL A 190 -5.87 24.24 -12.83
C VAL A 190 -5.36 22.85 -12.46
N VAL A 191 -6.18 21.99 -11.85
CA VAL A 191 -5.72 20.67 -11.41
C VAL A 191 -5.99 19.65 -12.51
N HIS A 192 -4.93 19.09 -13.08
CA HIS A 192 -5.05 18.03 -14.08
C HIS A 192 -5.48 16.71 -13.43
N HIS A 193 -4.80 16.33 -12.34
CA HIS A 193 -5.21 15.29 -11.40
C HIS A 193 -4.47 15.49 -10.06
N ALA A 194 -4.93 14.79 -9.03
CA ALA A 194 -4.27 14.68 -7.74
C ALA A 194 -4.31 13.23 -7.26
N ASN A 195 -3.23 12.81 -6.60
CA ASN A 195 -3.13 11.53 -5.92
C ASN A 195 -2.88 11.78 -4.43
N VAL A 196 -3.25 10.82 -3.60
CA VAL A 196 -2.86 10.78 -2.19
C VAL A 196 -1.97 9.59 -1.98
N ILE A 197 -0.77 9.85 -1.49
CA ILE A 197 0.21 8.84 -1.07
C ILE A 197 0.17 8.79 0.45
N LEU A 198 0.23 7.59 1.01
CA LEU A 198 0.17 7.38 2.45
C LEU A 198 1.58 7.17 2.99
N ASP A 199 2.14 8.20 3.63
CA ASP A 199 3.46 8.12 4.27
C ASP A 199 3.28 7.59 5.69
N ARG A 200 3.52 6.29 5.86
CA ARG A 200 3.32 5.57 7.13
C ARG A 200 4.23 6.06 8.23
N THR A 201 5.40 6.54 7.84
CA THR A 201 6.47 6.85 8.77
C THR A 201 6.66 8.34 8.94
N ALA A 202 5.95 9.21 8.20
CA ALA A 202 6.24 10.65 8.09
C ALA A 202 7.67 10.95 7.57
N SER A 203 8.22 10.02 6.78
CA SER A 203 9.56 10.10 6.20
C SER A 203 9.76 11.34 5.34
N LEU A 204 8.80 11.68 4.48
CA LEU A 204 8.90 12.82 3.58
C LEU A 204 8.88 14.14 4.36
N ARG A 205 8.06 14.24 5.41
CA ARG A 205 8.06 15.41 6.30
C ARG A 205 9.39 15.58 7.01
N ARG A 206 9.98 14.49 7.52
CA ARG A 206 11.30 14.52 8.17
C ARG A 206 12.43 14.88 7.20
N ALA A 207 12.36 14.43 5.95
CA ALA A 207 13.34 14.78 4.93
C ALA A 207 13.28 16.26 4.51
N HIS A 208 12.13 16.93 4.73
CA HIS A 208 11.90 18.33 4.34
C HIS A 208 11.41 19.21 5.51
N PRO A 209 12.14 19.29 6.65
CA PRO A 209 11.63 19.87 7.90
C PRO A 209 11.25 21.35 7.80
N ASN A 210 11.84 22.08 6.86
CA ASN A 210 11.63 23.52 6.67
C ASN A 210 10.66 23.89 5.53
N ASP A 211 10.30 22.93 4.68
CA ASP A 211 9.62 23.20 3.40
C ASP A 211 8.39 22.33 3.14
N TRP A 212 8.16 21.26 3.90
CA TRP A 212 7.02 20.34 3.69
C TRP A 212 5.65 21.05 3.66
N GLN A 213 5.51 22.18 4.37
CA GLN A 213 4.28 22.98 4.39
C GLN A 213 4.06 23.83 3.13
N LYS A 214 5.12 24.13 2.38
CA LYS A 214 5.08 24.97 1.17
C LYS A 214 4.77 24.18 -0.11
N GLY A 215 4.92 22.85 -0.04
CA GLY A 215 4.93 21.98 -1.20
C GLY A 215 6.35 21.58 -1.57
N ILE A 216 6.53 20.29 -1.87
CA ILE A 216 7.79 19.71 -2.34
C ILE A 216 7.64 19.46 -3.85
N PRO A 217 8.46 20.09 -4.71
CA PRO A 217 8.31 19.93 -6.15
C PRO A 217 8.77 18.54 -6.60
N GLY A 218 8.06 17.94 -7.57
CA GLY A 218 8.41 16.65 -8.16
C GLY A 218 7.19 15.79 -8.46
N MET A 219 7.24 15.02 -9.54
CA MET A 219 6.20 14.04 -9.87
C MET A 219 6.27 12.82 -8.95
N ASP A 220 7.47 12.25 -8.84
CA ASP A 220 7.75 11.08 -8.02
C ASP A 220 8.32 11.49 -6.68
N ILE A 221 7.86 10.81 -5.64
CA ILE A 221 8.40 10.89 -4.29
C ILE A 221 8.68 9.49 -3.78
N LEU A 222 9.67 9.38 -2.90
CA LEU A 222 9.95 8.17 -2.15
C LEU A 222 9.50 8.39 -0.72
N VAL A 223 8.61 7.52 -0.26
CA VAL A 223 8.21 7.44 1.15
C VAL A 223 8.65 6.09 1.70
N ASP A 224 8.96 6.04 2.98
CA ASP A 224 9.34 4.82 3.67
C ASP A 224 8.10 4.08 4.20
N SER A 225 8.00 2.79 3.89
CA SER A 225 6.97 1.88 4.40
C SER A 225 7.20 1.46 5.86
N GLY A 226 8.38 1.75 6.42
CA GLY A 226 8.78 1.34 7.76
C GLY A 226 9.10 -0.15 7.84
N GLU A 227 9.06 -0.69 9.07
CA GLU A 227 9.49 -2.07 9.35
C GLU A 227 8.47 -3.16 8.97
N SER A 228 7.23 -2.76 8.65
CA SER A 228 6.16 -3.70 8.27
C SER A 228 5.96 -3.73 6.76
N PHE A 229 5.68 -4.92 6.22
CA PHE A 229 5.23 -5.05 4.84
C PHE A 229 3.79 -4.52 4.70
N ASP A 230 3.64 -3.32 4.13
CA ASP A 230 2.35 -2.67 3.86
C ASP A 230 2.43 -1.96 2.50
N PRO A 231 2.26 -2.70 1.37
CA PRO A 231 2.40 -2.12 0.04
C PRO A 231 1.27 -1.13 -0.26
N ASP A 232 1.53 -0.20 -1.19
CA ASP A 232 0.49 0.68 -1.71
C ASP A 232 -0.70 -0.15 -2.22
N SER A 233 -1.90 0.18 -1.76
CA SER A 233 -3.04 -0.72 -1.81
C SER A 233 -4.24 -0.17 -2.59
N HIS A 234 -4.35 1.16 -2.70
CA HIS A 234 -5.54 1.81 -3.24
C HIS A 234 -5.18 2.91 -4.23
N PHE A 235 -5.95 3.03 -5.30
CA PHE A 235 -5.94 4.23 -6.15
C PHE A 235 -6.64 5.39 -5.44
N LEU A 236 -5.91 6.11 -4.59
CA LEU A 236 -6.39 7.33 -3.94
C LEU A 236 -6.27 8.52 -4.90
N PHE A 237 -7.07 8.48 -5.97
CA PHE A 237 -6.98 9.36 -7.13
C PHE A 237 -8.16 10.34 -7.21
N TRP A 238 -7.90 11.52 -7.73
CA TRP A 238 -8.92 12.50 -8.09
C TRP A 238 -8.54 13.26 -9.37
N LYS A 239 -9.56 13.60 -10.15
CA LYS A 239 -9.49 14.59 -11.24
C LYS A 239 -10.83 15.32 -11.38
N PRO A 240 -10.95 16.42 -12.16
CA PRO A 240 -12.12 17.28 -12.18
C PRO A 240 -13.48 16.67 -12.60
N ASP A 241 -13.52 15.42 -13.05
CA ASP A 241 -14.73 14.66 -13.35
C ASP A 241 -14.84 13.35 -12.55
N SER A 242 -13.99 13.15 -11.53
CA SER A 242 -14.07 12.00 -10.63
C SER A 242 -15.32 12.08 -9.76
N THR A 243 -15.98 10.95 -9.60
CA THR A 243 -17.03 10.80 -8.59
C THR A 243 -16.41 10.42 -7.25
N ALA A 244 -17.02 10.90 -6.16
CA ALA A 244 -16.65 10.42 -4.83
C ALA A 244 -16.83 8.91 -4.77
N LEU A 245 -15.79 8.24 -4.27
CA LEU A 245 -15.70 6.80 -4.26
C LEU A 245 -15.88 6.30 -2.83
N ILE A 246 -16.79 5.36 -2.66
CA ILE A 246 -16.91 4.57 -1.45
C ILE A 246 -16.24 3.23 -1.74
N GLU A 247 -15.24 2.86 -0.94
CA GLU A 247 -14.57 1.58 -1.09
C GLU A 247 -15.56 0.43 -0.86
N PRO A 248 -15.46 -0.66 -1.64
CA PRO A 248 -16.31 -1.84 -1.45
C PRO A 248 -16.18 -2.43 -0.04
N GLU A 249 -17.14 -3.25 0.35
CA GLU A 249 -17.09 -3.95 1.64
C GLU A 249 -15.79 -4.77 1.77
N GLY A 250 -15.13 -4.67 2.92
CA GLY A 250 -13.86 -5.35 3.21
C GLY A 250 -12.60 -4.60 2.79
N LEU A 251 -12.73 -3.50 2.04
CA LEU A 251 -11.60 -2.70 1.52
C LEU A 251 -11.45 -1.27 2.11
N PRO A 252 -11.88 -0.93 3.33
CA PRO A 252 -11.46 0.35 3.90
C PRO A 252 -9.94 0.34 4.12
N TRP A 253 -9.24 1.43 3.85
CA TRP A 253 -7.80 1.50 4.04
C TRP A 253 -7.44 1.95 5.47
N ARG A 254 -6.33 1.42 6.00
CA ARG A 254 -5.86 1.68 7.36
C ARG A 254 -5.22 3.06 7.45
N LEU A 255 -5.54 3.82 8.49
CA LEU A 255 -4.86 5.06 8.85
C LEU A 255 -4.46 5.00 10.32
N ASP A 256 -3.16 5.06 10.58
CA ASP A 256 -2.59 4.94 11.93
C ASP A 256 -2.11 6.30 12.45
N GLU A 257 -1.88 6.35 13.76
CA GLU A 257 -1.27 7.53 14.41
C GLU A 257 0.13 7.77 13.84
N GLY A 258 0.45 9.05 13.60
CA GLY A 258 1.74 9.45 13.01
C GLY A 258 1.81 9.34 11.48
N ASN A 259 0.80 8.78 10.81
CA ASN A 259 0.74 8.80 9.34
C ASN A 259 0.54 10.21 8.80
N ASP A 260 1.18 10.51 7.69
CA ASP A 260 0.93 11.70 6.89
C ASP A 260 0.24 11.31 5.58
N LEU A 261 -0.69 12.16 5.09
CA LEU A 261 -1.21 12.06 3.73
C LEU A 261 -0.43 13.04 2.84
N VAL A 262 0.21 12.54 1.78
CA VAL A 262 0.90 13.38 0.81
C VAL A 262 -0.01 13.60 -0.39
N LEU A 263 -0.50 14.83 -0.52
CA LEU A 263 -1.30 15.26 -1.67
C LEU A 263 -0.34 15.62 -2.82
N ASN A 264 -0.19 14.70 -3.76
CA ASN A 264 0.57 14.86 -4.99
C ASN A 264 -0.34 15.49 -6.05
N MET A 265 -0.02 16.70 -6.52
CA MET A 265 -0.85 17.46 -7.45
C MET A 265 -0.12 17.76 -8.75
N HIS A 266 -0.74 17.41 -9.88
CA HIS A 266 -0.32 17.85 -11.21
C HIS A 266 -1.17 19.06 -11.62
N LEU A 267 -0.53 20.22 -11.75
CA LEU A 267 -1.17 21.50 -12.01
C LEU A 267 -0.80 22.01 -13.40
N LYS A 268 -1.78 22.60 -14.08
CA LYS A 268 -1.67 23.14 -15.43
C LYS A 268 -2.09 24.61 -15.46
N PRO A 269 -1.22 25.52 -15.95
CA PRO A 269 -1.59 26.91 -16.20
C PRO A 269 -2.80 27.07 -17.11
N THR A 270 -3.70 28.01 -16.79
CA THR A 270 -4.97 28.25 -17.51
C THR A 270 -4.99 29.54 -18.34
N GLY A 271 -3.89 30.30 -18.38
CA GLY A 271 -3.86 31.66 -18.94
C GLY A 271 -4.11 32.76 -17.91
N LYS A 272 -4.37 32.41 -16.64
CA LYS A 272 -4.56 33.33 -15.52
C LYS A 272 -3.80 32.85 -14.30
N ILE A 273 -3.41 33.78 -13.43
CA ILE A 273 -2.88 33.44 -12.11
C ILE A 273 -4.04 32.89 -11.28
N GLU A 274 -3.85 31.71 -10.71
CA GLU A 274 -4.84 30.98 -9.95
C GLU A 274 -4.24 30.55 -8.61
N HIS A 275 -5.07 30.44 -7.57
CA HIS A 275 -4.61 30.04 -6.24
C HIS A 275 -5.25 28.72 -5.84
N VAL A 276 -4.41 27.72 -5.55
CA VAL A 276 -4.85 26.38 -5.12
C VAL A 276 -4.70 26.28 -3.62
N ARG A 277 -5.78 25.92 -2.93
CA ARG A 277 -5.75 25.52 -1.52
C ARG A 277 -6.69 24.33 -1.34
N ALA A 278 -6.09 23.16 -1.36
CA ALA A 278 -6.82 21.92 -1.37
C ALA A 278 -7.20 21.44 0.04
N GLN A 279 -8.29 20.69 0.11
CA GLN A 279 -8.77 19.97 1.29
C GLN A 279 -8.99 18.48 0.94
N ILE A 280 -8.72 17.60 1.90
CA ILE A 280 -9.05 16.16 1.83
C ILE A 280 -10.09 15.87 2.90
N GLY A 281 -11.25 15.39 2.50
CA GLY A 281 -12.29 14.88 3.40
C GLY A 281 -12.19 13.37 3.53
N LEU A 282 -12.04 12.87 4.77
CA LEU A 282 -12.00 11.45 5.09
C LEU A 282 -13.30 11.01 5.77
N TYR A 283 -13.78 9.82 5.39
CA TYR A 283 -14.96 9.20 5.95
C TYR A 283 -14.57 7.86 6.57
N PHE A 284 -14.79 7.71 7.87
CA PHE A 284 -14.37 6.55 8.63
C PHE A 284 -15.46 5.47 8.69
N THR A 285 -15.03 4.27 9.09
CA THR A 285 -15.87 3.14 9.46
C THR A 285 -15.25 2.40 10.65
N ASP A 286 -16.07 1.74 11.44
CA ASP A 286 -15.63 0.87 12.53
C ASP A 286 -15.29 -0.55 12.05
N LYS A 287 -15.58 -0.87 10.78
CA LYS A 287 -15.25 -2.17 10.17
C LYS A 287 -13.79 -2.17 9.70
N PRO A 288 -12.92 -3.05 10.22
CA PRO A 288 -11.56 -3.18 9.72
C PRO A 288 -11.52 -3.75 8.29
N ALA A 289 -10.38 -3.56 7.62
CA ALA A 289 -10.12 -4.25 6.36
C ALA A 289 -10.14 -5.77 6.56
N THR A 290 -10.79 -6.47 5.65
CA THR A 290 -10.78 -7.94 5.56
C THR A 290 -10.13 -8.44 4.28
N GLU A 291 -9.79 -7.52 3.37
CA GLU A 291 -9.14 -7.75 2.10
C GLU A 291 -7.93 -6.82 2.00
N HIS A 292 -6.84 -7.31 1.39
CA HIS A 292 -5.57 -6.60 1.34
C HIS A 292 -5.12 -6.43 -0.12
N PRO A 293 -5.56 -5.34 -0.78
CA PRO A 293 -5.15 -5.08 -2.15
C PRO A 293 -3.71 -4.58 -2.21
N MET A 294 -3.12 -4.63 -3.39
CA MET A 294 -1.86 -3.98 -3.73
C MET A 294 -1.92 -3.37 -5.13
N LEU A 295 -1.11 -2.34 -5.36
CA LEU A 295 -0.90 -1.74 -6.68
C LEU A 295 0.26 -2.46 -7.38
N LEU A 296 0.02 -2.90 -8.60
CA LEU A 296 0.99 -3.60 -9.44
C LEU A 296 1.22 -2.80 -10.72
N GLN A 297 2.48 -2.45 -11.02
CA GLN A 297 2.85 -1.70 -12.22
C GLN A 297 3.50 -2.61 -13.27
N LEU A 298 2.97 -2.61 -14.48
CA LEU A 298 3.73 -3.01 -15.67
C LEU A 298 4.36 -1.76 -16.30
N GLU A 299 5.65 -1.81 -16.60
CA GLU A 299 6.42 -0.71 -17.18
C GLU A 299 7.67 -1.24 -17.91
N HIS A 300 8.16 -0.45 -18.87
CA HIS A 300 9.42 -0.74 -19.56
C HIS A 300 10.11 0.56 -20.00
N ASP A 301 10.16 1.53 -19.08
CA ASP A 301 10.64 2.88 -19.37
C ASP A 301 12.12 2.90 -19.77
N ALA A 302 12.92 1.96 -19.25
CA ALA A 302 14.33 1.81 -19.63
C ALA A 302 14.53 1.57 -21.14
N ALA A 303 13.51 1.10 -21.87
CA ALA A 303 13.55 0.91 -23.32
C ALA A 303 13.13 2.16 -24.12
N LEU A 304 12.63 3.23 -23.48
CA LEU A 304 12.16 4.43 -24.18
C LEU A 304 13.32 5.30 -24.68
N ASP A 305 13.56 5.23 -26.00
CA ASP A 305 14.45 6.13 -26.75
C ASP A 305 13.85 6.40 -28.14
N ILE A 306 12.83 7.26 -28.19
CA ILE A 306 11.95 7.50 -29.34
C ILE A 306 12.61 8.50 -30.31
N PRO A 307 13.03 8.08 -31.52
CA PRO A 307 13.62 8.99 -32.50
C PRO A 307 12.60 10.00 -33.05
N PRO A 308 13.04 11.19 -33.51
CA PRO A 308 12.15 12.14 -34.18
C PRO A 308 11.59 11.52 -35.47
N GLY A 309 10.29 11.73 -35.72
CA GLY A 309 9.61 11.22 -36.91
C GLY A 309 9.18 9.75 -36.84
N ALA A 310 9.47 9.03 -35.75
CA ALA A 310 9.23 7.59 -35.65
C ALA A 310 7.92 7.23 -34.95
N ALA A 311 7.35 6.09 -35.33
CA ALA A 311 6.47 5.32 -34.44
C ALA A 311 7.33 4.41 -33.56
N PHE A 312 6.93 4.21 -32.30
CA PHE A 312 7.69 3.42 -31.33
C PHE A 312 6.75 2.54 -30.50
N VAL A 313 7.23 1.41 -30.00
CA VAL A 313 6.44 0.47 -29.20
C VAL A 313 7.26 0.02 -28.01
N ILE A 314 6.63 -0.03 -26.84
CA ILE A 314 7.15 -0.78 -25.69
C ILE A 314 6.12 -1.81 -25.26
N GLU A 315 6.62 -2.91 -24.70
CA GLU A 315 5.83 -4.00 -24.17
C GLU A 315 6.41 -4.47 -22.84
N ASP A 316 5.52 -5.00 -22.01
CA ASP A 316 5.87 -5.64 -20.75
C ASP A 316 4.95 -6.83 -20.49
N GLU A 317 5.44 -7.78 -19.70
CA GLU A 317 4.64 -8.93 -19.26
C GLU A 317 5.04 -9.40 -17.85
N LEU A 318 4.04 -9.80 -17.07
CA LEU A 318 4.24 -10.35 -15.74
C LEU A 318 3.44 -11.64 -15.56
N LYS A 319 4.13 -12.73 -15.22
CA LYS A 319 3.50 -13.99 -14.86
C LYS A 319 3.14 -14.00 -13.37
N LEU A 320 1.86 -14.15 -13.06
CA LEU A 320 1.37 -14.07 -11.70
C LEU A 320 1.73 -15.34 -10.89
N PRO A 321 2.42 -15.20 -9.73
CA PRO A 321 2.75 -16.34 -8.86
C PRO A 321 1.58 -16.83 -8.02
N VAL A 322 0.53 -16.02 -7.91
CA VAL A 322 -0.69 -16.28 -7.15
C VAL A 322 -1.89 -15.89 -8.00
N SER A 323 -3.08 -16.39 -7.65
CA SER A 323 -4.31 -15.85 -8.21
C SER A 323 -4.56 -14.44 -7.70
N VAL A 324 -5.14 -13.59 -8.54
CA VAL A 324 -5.50 -12.22 -8.17
C VAL A 324 -6.88 -11.86 -8.71
N ASP A 325 -7.59 -11.00 -8.00
CA ASP A 325 -8.74 -10.30 -8.55
C ASP A 325 -8.36 -8.86 -8.85
N VAL A 326 -8.49 -8.43 -10.11
CA VAL A 326 -8.20 -7.06 -10.53
C VAL A 326 -9.42 -6.17 -10.31
N LEU A 327 -9.27 -5.16 -9.45
CA LEU A 327 -10.33 -4.21 -9.07
C LEU A 327 -10.38 -2.98 -9.97
N GLY A 328 -9.20 -2.47 -10.34
CA GLY A 328 -9.08 -1.27 -11.16
C GLY A 328 -7.79 -1.24 -11.95
N ILE A 329 -7.76 -0.36 -12.95
CA ILE A 329 -6.65 -0.22 -13.90
C ILE A 329 -6.39 1.26 -14.19
N TYR A 330 -5.12 1.65 -14.19
CA TYR A 330 -4.68 3.01 -14.45
C TYR A 330 -3.54 3.00 -15.50
N PRO A 331 -3.87 3.21 -16.78
CA PRO A 331 -2.88 3.45 -17.81
C PRO A 331 -2.32 4.87 -17.67
N HIS A 332 -1.02 5.05 -17.91
CA HIS A 332 -0.35 6.33 -17.90
C HIS A 332 0.77 6.40 -18.95
N ALA A 333 0.74 7.45 -19.78
CA ALA A 333 1.72 7.81 -20.79
C ALA A 333 1.56 9.29 -21.13
N HIS A 334 2.57 9.91 -21.74
CA HIS A 334 2.60 11.32 -22.09
C HIS A 334 2.17 11.59 -23.54
N TYR A 335 2.60 12.74 -24.08
CA TYR A 335 2.06 13.34 -25.29
C TYR A 335 2.32 12.54 -26.57
N LEU A 336 3.37 11.72 -26.63
CA LEU A 336 3.63 10.89 -27.81
C LEU A 336 2.82 9.61 -27.80
N GLY A 337 2.28 9.20 -26.64
CA GLY A 337 1.40 8.05 -26.52
C GLY A 337 0.24 8.13 -27.49
N LYS A 338 -0.01 7.04 -28.22
CA LYS A 338 -1.06 6.96 -29.25
C LYS A 338 -2.07 5.86 -29.00
N ARG A 339 -1.61 4.70 -28.52
CA ARG A 339 -2.43 3.53 -28.24
C ARG A 339 -1.94 2.83 -27.00
N MET A 340 -2.86 2.29 -26.21
CA MET A 340 -2.59 1.50 -25.03
C MET A 340 -3.41 0.20 -25.07
N GLU A 341 -2.76 -0.94 -24.81
CA GLU A 341 -3.38 -2.26 -24.74
C GLU A 341 -2.97 -2.97 -23.44
N GLY A 342 -3.95 -3.48 -22.70
CA GLY A 342 -3.73 -4.34 -21.53
C GLY A 342 -4.59 -5.60 -21.61
N TRP A 343 -3.98 -6.77 -21.47
CA TRP A 343 -4.69 -8.05 -21.48
C TRP A 343 -3.97 -9.09 -20.62
N ALA A 344 -4.66 -10.17 -20.27
CA ALA A 344 -4.07 -11.34 -19.65
C ALA A 344 -4.21 -12.56 -20.57
N VAL A 345 -3.21 -13.44 -20.57
CA VAL A 345 -3.29 -14.79 -21.13
C VAL A 345 -3.41 -15.76 -19.96
N LEU A 346 -4.53 -16.46 -19.88
CA LEU A 346 -4.81 -17.41 -18.81
C LEU A 346 -4.02 -18.72 -19.01
N PRO A 347 -3.88 -19.57 -17.97
CA PRO A 347 -3.17 -20.85 -18.08
C PRO A 347 -3.72 -21.80 -19.15
N ASN A 348 -4.99 -21.67 -19.52
CA ASN A 348 -5.63 -22.44 -20.59
C ASN A 348 -5.37 -21.85 -22.01
N GLY A 349 -4.64 -20.74 -22.11
CA GLY A 349 -4.36 -20.02 -23.36
C GLY A 349 -5.42 -18.99 -23.77
N GLU A 350 -6.52 -18.84 -23.01
CA GLU A 350 -7.55 -17.83 -23.26
C GLU A 350 -6.97 -16.42 -23.07
N ARG A 351 -7.20 -15.53 -24.05
CA ARG A 351 -6.90 -14.10 -23.91
C ARG A 351 -8.08 -13.37 -23.29
N ARG A 352 -7.85 -12.70 -22.18
CA ARG A 352 -8.82 -11.85 -21.47
C ARG A 352 -8.39 -10.39 -21.57
N TRP A 353 -9.24 -9.53 -22.14
CA TRP A 353 -8.97 -8.11 -22.22
C TRP A 353 -9.16 -7.43 -20.86
N LEU A 354 -8.22 -6.55 -20.52
CA LEU A 354 -8.29 -5.70 -19.33
C LEU A 354 -8.61 -4.26 -19.73
N ILE A 355 -7.97 -3.74 -20.79
CA ILE A 355 -8.25 -2.41 -21.32
C ILE A 355 -7.75 -2.28 -22.77
N LEU A 356 -8.44 -1.46 -23.56
CA LEU A 356 -7.97 -0.98 -24.85
C LEU A 356 -8.27 0.51 -25.00
N ILE A 357 -7.26 1.31 -25.33
CA ILE A 357 -7.40 2.71 -25.72
C ILE A 357 -6.79 2.91 -27.11
N LYS A 358 -7.61 3.28 -28.09
CA LYS A 358 -7.18 3.44 -29.50
C LYS A 358 -6.58 4.80 -29.82
N ASP A 359 -6.98 5.84 -29.10
CA ASP A 359 -6.46 7.21 -29.24
C ASP A 359 -6.15 7.74 -27.85
N TRP A 360 -4.91 7.53 -27.41
CA TRP A 360 -4.42 8.00 -26.12
C TRP A 360 -4.42 9.54 -26.05
N ASP A 361 -4.82 10.07 -24.89
CA ASP A 361 -4.76 11.49 -24.58
C ASP A 361 -4.46 11.67 -23.08
N ILE A 362 -3.25 12.15 -22.77
CA ILE A 362 -2.82 12.40 -21.37
C ILE A 362 -3.82 13.28 -20.62
N ASN A 363 -4.47 14.24 -21.30
CA ASN A 363 -5.42 15.16 -20.67
C ASN A 363 -6.69 14.46 -20.16
N ARG A 364 -6.90 13.19 -20.55
CA ARG A 364 -8.09 12.39 -20.26
C ARG A 364 -7.77 11.12 -19.47
N GLN A 365 -6.54 10.97 -19.00
CA GLN A 365 -6.14 9.83 -18.17
C GLN A 365 -7.02 9.70 -16.92
N SER A 366 -7.24 8.46 -16.47
CA SER A 366 -8.09 8.17 -15.32
C SER A 366 -7.79 6.79 -14.78
N VAL A 367 -8.06 6.60 -13.50
CA VAL A 367 -8.30 5.27 -12.95
C VAL A 367 -9.66 4.77 -13.48
N TYR A 368 -9.70 3.54 -13.98
CA TYR A 368 -10.91 2.86 -14.41
C TYR A 368 -11.16 1.66 -13.48
N ARG A 369 -12.29 1.69 -12.75
CA ARG A 369 -12.69 0.57 -11.89
C ARG A 369 -13.54 -0.42 -12.67
N PHE A 370 -13.24 -1.71 -12.54
CA PHE A 370 -14.04 -2.73 -13.19
C PHE A 370 -15.40 -2.83 -12.50
N ALA A 371 -16.48 -2.95 -13.29
CA ALA A 371 -17.83 -3.11 -12.75
C ALA A 371 -18.02 -4.42 -11.98
N LYS A 372 -17.15 -5.40 -12.24
CA LYS A 372 -16.94 -6.59 -11.43
C LYS A 372 -15.46 -6.91 -11.44
N PRO A 373 -14.84 -7.30 -10.31
CA PRO A 373 -13.44 -7.70 -10.29
C PRO A 373 -13.13 -8.76 -11.35
N VAL A 374 -12.00 -8.59 -12.04
CA VAL A 374 -11.54 -9.55 -13.06
C VAL A 374 -10.63 -10.58 -12.40
N SER A 375 -11.12 -11.80 -12.25
CA SER A 375 -10.33 -12.89 -11.67
C SER A 375 -9.32 -13.44 -12.67
N LEU A 376 -8.05 -13.49 -12.25
CA LEU A 376 -6.92 -14.02 -12.99
C LEU A 376 -6.28 -15.15 -12.17
N PRO A 377 -6.37 -16.42 -12.62
CA PRO A 377 -5.77 -17.53 -11.92
C PRO A 377 -4.24 -17.46 -11.90
N ARG A 378 -3.61 -18.10 -10.91
CA ARG A 378 -2.16 -18.31 -10.83
C ARG A 378 -1.61 -18.82 -12.17
N GLY A 379 -0.48 -18.27 -12.58
CA GLY A 379 0.16 -18.59 -13.84
C GLY A 379 -0.41 -17.85 -15.05
N SER A 380 -1.46 -17.04 -14.88
CA SER A 380 -1.84 -16.04 -15.89
C SER A 380 -0.67 -15.10 -16.16
N VAL A 381 -0.53 -14.67 -17.42
CA VAL A 381 0.47 -13.68 -17.83
C VAL A 381 -0.27 -12.40 -18.18
N VAL A 382 -0.03 -11.33 -17.43
CA VAL A 382 -0.54 -9.99 -17.72
C VAL A 382 0.40 -9.33 -18.71
N HIS A 383 -0.13 -8.68 -19.73
CA HIS A 383 0.63 -8.00 -20.77
C HIS A 383 0.21 -6.54 -20.88
N MET A 384 1.19 -5.70 -21.21
CA MET A 384 1.02 -4.29 -21.52
C MET A 384 1.72 -3.98 -22.85
N ARG A 385 1.09 -3.13 -23.67
CA ARG A 385 1.69 -2.56 -24.88
C ARG A 385 1.28 -1.10 -25.04
N TYR A 386 2.27 -0.23 -25.25
CA TYR A 386 2.07 1.14 -25.71
C TYR A 386 2.60 1.33 -27.13
N THR A 387 1.93 2.16 -27.92
CA THR A 387 2.46 2.69 -29.18
C THR A 387 2.56 4.20 -29.10
N TYR A 388 3.68 4.75 -29.55
CA TYR A 388 3.98 6.18 -29.58
C TYR A 388 4.11 6.68 -31.02
N ASP A 389 3.81 7.96 -31.24
CA ASP A 389 3.96 8.66 -32.51
C ASP A 389 4.72 9.99 -32.30
N ASN A 390 6.01 9.99 -32.66
CA ASN A 390 6.87 11.17 -32.62
C ASN A 390 6.99 11.86 -33.98
N SER A 391 5.95 11.76 -34.83
CA SER A 391 5.92 12.47 -36.11
C SER A 391 5.40 13.90 -35.96
N ALA A 392 5.63 14.72 -36.99
CA ALA A 392 5.06 16.07 -37.10
C ALA A 392 3.53 16.04 -37.35
N ASN A 393 2.96 14.88 -37.67
CA ASN A 393 1.51 14.71 -37.86
C ASN A 393 0.79 14.42 -36.54
N ASN A 394 1.50 14.04 -35.48
CA ASN A 394 0.92 13.94 -34.15
C ASN A 394 0.64 15.35 -33.63
N VAL A 395 -0.62 15.77 -33.69
CA VAL A 395 -1.09 17.08 -33.20
C VAL A 395 -0.85 17.30 -31.71
N ARG A 396 -0.61 16.23 -30.94
CA ARG A 396 -0.28 16.30 -29.51
C ARG A 396 1.23 16.37 -29.26
N ASN A 397 2.09 16.23 -30.27
CA ASN A 397 3.54 16.33 -30.09
C ASN A 397 3.91 17.74 -29.58
N PRO A 398 4.53 17.87 -28.39
CA PRO A 398 4.85 19.16 -27.82
C PRO A 398 6.04 19.83 -28.54
N ASN A 399 6.73 19.10 -29.43
CA ASN A 399 7.91 19.57 -30.14
C ASN A 399 7.61 19.80 -31.63
N SER A 400 7.91 21.00 -32.11
CA SER A 400 7.85 21.34 -33.53
C SER A 400 9.12 22.10 -33.94
N PRO A 401 10.04 21.48 -34.71
CA PRO A 401 9.98 20.11 -35.25
C PRO A 401 10.13 19.01 -34.16
N PRO A 402 9.74 17.76 -34.46
CA PRO A 402 9.94 16.64 -33.53
C PRO A 402 11.41 16.45 -33.13
N VAL A 403 11.64 16.07 -31.87
CA VAL A 403 12.97 15.81 -31.29
C VAL A 403 13.02 14.38 -30.74
N ARG A 404 14.22 13.87 -30.46
CA ARG A 404 14.36 12.58 -29.77
C ARG A 404 13.83 12.71 -28.33
N VAL A 405 12.98 11.79 -27.89
CA VAL A 405 12.36 11.78 -26.56
C VAL A 405 12.72 10.49 -25.83
N ARG A 406 12.98 10.57 -24.52
CA ARG A 406 13.36 9.45 -23.66
C ARG A 406 12.45 9.36 -22.44
N ALA A 407 12.61 8.31 -21.65
CA ALA A 407 11.96 8.19 -20.34
C ALA A 407 12.20 9.43 -19.45
N GLY A 408 11.17 9.90 -18.77
CA GLY A 408 11.30 10.96 -17.77
C GLY A 408 9.97 11.51 -17.25
N ASN A 409 10.07 12.29 -16.17
CA ASN A 409 8.92 12.73 -15.39
C ASN A 409 8.28 14.02 -15.90
N ARG A 410 8.88 14.71 -16.87
CA ARG A 410 8.25 15.88 -17.47
C ARG A 410 7.24 15.41 -18.49
N SER A 411 6.10 16.10 -18.62
CA SER A 411 5.11 15.78 -19.65
C SER A 411 5.69 15.78 -21.09
N VAL A 412 6.84 16.44 -21.31
CA VAL A 412 7.57 16.46 -22.61
C VAL A 412 8.59 15.33 -22.79
N ASP A 413 8.94 14.64 -21.71
CA ASP A 413 9.57 13.32 -21.73
C ASP A 413 8.45 12.27 -21.91
N GLU A 414 8.77 10.97 -21.93
CA GLU A 414 7.78 9.92 -22.13
C GLU A 414 7.83 8.84 -21.05
N MET A 415 6.74 8.09 -20.89
CA MET A 415 6.67 6.91 -20.02
C MET A 415 5.58 5.96 -20.51
N GLY A 416 5.55 4.73 -20.02
CA GLY A 416 4.46 3.81 -20.33
C GLY A 416 4.18 2.85 -19.19
N HIS A 417 3.22 3.23 -18.35
CA HIS A 417 2.83 2.47 -17.17
C HIS A 417 1.43 1.91 -17.30
N LEU A 418 1.23 0.70 -16.82
CA LEU A 418 -0.07 0.12 -16.59
C LEU A 418 -0.16 -0.35 -15.15
N TRP A 419 -0.84 0.43 -14.33
CA TRP A 419 -1.09 0.09 -12.93
C TRP A 419 -2.36 -0.73 -12.79
N LEU A 420 -2.34 -1.73 -11.92
CA LEU A 420 -3.45 -2.59 -11.57
C LEU A 420 -3.64 -2.57 -10.06
N GLN A 421 -4.84 -2.30 -9.57
CA GLN A 421 -5.20 -2.55 -8.17
C GLN A 421 -5.70 -3.98 -8.09
N VAL A 422 -4.97 -4.85 -7.39
CA VAL A 422 -5.23 -6.28 -7.33
C VAL A 422 -5.42 -6.75 -5.90
N VAL A 423 -6.27 -7.75 -5.68
CA VAL A 423 -6.35 -8.50 -4.42
C VAL A 423 -5.71 -9.87 -4.63
N PRO A 424 -4.50 -10.12 -4.08
CA PRO A 424 -3.89 -11.43 -4.12
C PRO A 424 -4.72 -12.45 -3.33
N ARG A 425 -4.99 -13.61 -3.92
CA ARG A 425 -5.80 -14.66 -3.31
C ARG A 425 -4.91 -15.77 -2.75
N PRO A 426 -5.14 -16.20 -1.50
CA PRO A 426 -4.44 -17.35 -0.94
C PRO A 426 -4.98 -18.63 -1.62
N GLU A 427 -4.24 -19.18 -2.58
CA GLU A 427 -4.56 -20.50 -3.15
C GLU A 427 -3.90 -21.61 -2.32
N ASN A 428 -4.65 -22.68 -2.01
CA ASN A 428 -4.18 -23.97 -1.49
C ASN A 428 -2.87 -23.87 -0.68
N GLN A 429 -2.99 -23.27 0.51
CA GLN A 429 -1.94 -22.94 1.48
C GLN A 429 -0.65 -23.77 1.35
N VAL A 430 0.41 -23.15 0.84
CA VAL A 430 1.70 -23.33 1.52
C VAL A 430 1.57 -22.53 2.82
N VAL A 431 1.34 -23.23 3.92
CA VAL A 431 1.19 -22.62 5.25
C VAL A 431 2.40 -21.70 5.49
N GLY A 432 2.14 -20.42 5.76
CA GLY A 432 3.17 -19.43 6.10
C GLY A 432 3.66 -18.53 4.95
N VAL A 433 3.11 -18.61 3.73
CA VAL A 433 3.47 -17.68 2.64
C VAL A 433 2.38 -16.62 2.46
N ASP A 434 2.73 -15.35 2.71
CA ASP A 434 1.89 -14.21 2.40
C ASP A 434 1.79 -13.99 0.87
N PRO A 435 0.60 -14.04 0.27
CA PRO A 435 0.43 -13.88 -1.18
C PRO A 435 0.81 -12.49 -1.70
N GLN A 436 0.69 -11.42 -0.89
CA GLN A 436 1.14 -10.09 -1.28
C GLN A 436 2.67 -10.03 -1.35
N MET A 437 3.38 -10.59 -0.36
CA MET A 437 4.85 -10.65 -0.37
C MET A 437 5.39 -11.48 -1.54
N GLU A 438 4.71 -12.58 -1.89
CA GLU A 438 5.11 -13.41 -3.02
C GLU A 438 4.86 -12.71 -4.37
N LEU A 439 3.76 -11.97 -4.49
CA LEU A 439 3.50 -11.14 -5.67
C LEU A 439 4.51 -9.99 -5.80
N GLU A 440 4.80 -9.27 -4.71
CA GLU A 440 5.84 -8.22 -4.66
C GLU A 440 7.19 -8.79 -5.10
N ARG A 441 7.60 -9.95 -4.58
CA ARG A 441 8.87 -10.59 -4.94
C ARG A 441 9.00 -10.81 -6.45
N VAL A 442 8.00 -11.44 -7.07
CA VAL A 442 8.04 -11.74 -8.52
C VAL A 442 7.96 -10.46 -9.35
N TRP A 443 7.19 -9.46 -8.90
CA TRP A 443 7.13 -8.17 -9.56
C TRP A 443 8.48 -7.44 -9.54
N MET A 444 9.14 -7.35 -8.38
CA MET A 444 10.46 -6.73 -8.26
C MET A 444 11.55 -7.52 -9.02
N GLU A 445 11.49 -8.85 -9.03
CA GLU A 445 12.40 -9.68 -9.85
C GLU A 445 12.23 -9.41 -11.35
N ASP A 446 10.99 -9.22 -11.83
CA ASP A 446 10.74 -8.86 -13.21
C ASP A 446 11.27 -7.45 -13.55
N ARG A 447 11.11 -6.48 -12.64
CA ARG A 447 11.74 -5.16 -12.77
C ARG A 447 13.26 -5.28 -12.90
N LEU A 448 13.93 -6.06 -12.06
CA LEU A 448 15.38 -6.29 -12.16
C LEU A 448 15.81 -7.02 -13.44
N ARG A 449 14.96 -7.90 -13.98
CA ARG A 449 15.21 -8.55 -15.27
C ARG A 449 15.24 -7.53 -16.41
N LYS A 450 14.39 -6.50 -16.36
CA LYS A 450 14.33 -5.41 -17.34
C LYS A 450 15.42 -4.36 -17.12
N ASN A 451 15.68 -4.02 -15.86
CA ASN A 451 16.71 -3.10 -15.45
C ASN A 451 17.46 -3.63 -14.22
N ALA A 452 18.67 -4.19 -14.43
CA ALA A 452 19.48 -4.79 -13.37
C ALA A 452 19.93 -3.81 -12.26
N HIS A 453 19.73 -2.51 -12.47
CA HIS A 453 20.06 -1.42 -11.55
C HIS A 453 18.81 -0.64 -11.10
N ASP A 454 17.63 -1.27 -11.08
CA ASP A 454 16.43 -0.65 -10.52
C ASP A 454 16.54 -0.60 -8.98
N ASP A 455 16.75 0.60 -8.44
CA ASP A 455 17.00 0.82 -7.01
C ASP A 455 15.78 0.49 -6.14
N ILE A 456 14.56 0.73 -6.62
CA ILE A 456 13.31 0.37 -5.92
C ILE A 456 13.24 -1.15 -5.79
N ALA A 457 13.50 -1.87 -6.89
CA ALA A 457 13.44 -3.32 -6.90
C ALA A 457 14.55 -3.97 -6.07
N LEU A 458 15.76 -3.41 -6.08
CA LEU A 458 16.86 -3.87 -5.21
C LEU A 458 16.50 -3.69 -3.74
N TYR A 459 16.02 -2.51 -3.35
CA TYR A 459 15.67 -2.20 -1.97
C TYR A 459 14.50 -3.08 -1.48
N ASN A 460 13.41 -3.16 -2.24
CA ASN A 460 12.23 -3.94 -1.85
C ASN A 460 12.53 -5.45 -1.74
N LEU A 461 13.34 -6.02 -2.66
CA LEU A 461 13.75 -7.42 -2.56
C LEU A 461 14.67 -7.67 -1.35
N ALA A 462 15.53 -6.71 -1.01
CA ALA A 462 16.37 -6.80 0.18
C ALA A 462 15.52 -6.78 1.47
N SER A 463 14.55 -5.87 1.56
CA SER A 463 13.61 -5.79 2.68
C SER A 463 12.76 -7.07 2.80
N LEU A 464 12.28 -7.63 1.68
CA LEU A 464 11.59 -8.93 1.67
C LEU A 464 12.50 -10.08 2.14
N ALA A 465 13.79 -10.04 1.81
CA ALA A 465 14.76 -11.03 2.29
C ALA A 465 14.98 -10.89 3.81
N MET A 466 15.06 -9.66 4.34
CA MET A 466 15.12 -9.38 5.77
C MET A 466 13.91 -9.94 6.52
N MET A 467 12.71 -9.67 6.03
CA MET A 467 11.46 -10.17 6.63
C MET A 467 11.38 -11.70 6.65
N LYS A 468 12.04 -12.38 5.70
CA LYS A 468 12.16 -13.84 5.65
C LYS A 468 13.34 -14.39 6.48
N GLY A 469 14.03 -13.53 7.22
CA GLY A 469 15.20 -13.90 8.05
C GLY A 469 16.46 -14.22 7.25
N ASN A 470 16.53 -13.82 5.97
CA ASN A 470 17.67 -14.06 5.10
C ASN A 470 18.56 -12.81 4.99
N GLY A 471 19.25 -12.47 6.09
CA GLY A 471 20.15 -11.31 6.17
C GLY A 471 21.24 -11.31 5.10
N ALA A 472 21.83 -12.48 4.78
CA ALA A 472 22.88 -12.58 3.78
C ALA A 472 22.41 -12.18 2.36
N ARG A 473 21.18 -12.57 1.97
CA ARG A 473 20.61 -12.15 0.69
C ARG A 473 20.25 -10.67 0.69
N ALA A 474 19.73 -10.15 1.80
CA ALA A 474 19.44 -8.73 1.94
C ALA A 474 20.71 -7.88 1.80
N GLU A 475 21.80 -8.29 2.46
CA GLU A 475 23.11 -7.65 2.39
C GLU A 475 23.64 -7.56 0.96
N GLU A 476 23.55 -8.64 0.18
CA GLU A 476 23.93 -8.64 -1.25
C GLU A 476 23.15 -7.60 -2.06
N LEU A 477 21.83 -7.54 -1.86
CA LEU A 477 20.95 -6.66 -2.62
C LEU A 477 21.11 -5.18 -2.22
N TYR A 478 21.22 -4.87 -0.93
CA TYR A 478 21.50 -3.51 -0.47
C TYR A 478 22.85 -3.01 -0.96
N ARG A 479 23.90 -3.85 -0.98
CA ARG A 479 25.20 -3.46 -1.55
C ARG A 479 25.09 -3.07 -3.02
N ARG A 480 24.34 -3.84 -3.82
CA ARG A 480 24.11 -3.50 -5.24
C ARG A 480 23.39 -2.17 -5.39
N SER A 481 22.43 -1.86 -4.52
CA SER A 481 21.75 -0.56 -4.52
C SER A 481 22.72 0.59 -4.22
N LEU A 482 23.66 0.39 -3.29
CA LEU A 482 24.67 1.39 -2.92
C LEU A 482 25.76 1.60 -3.98
N GLU A 483 25.91 0.73 -4.98
CA GLU A 483 26.87 0.94 -6.09
C GLU A 483 26.57 2.24 -6.86
N ARG A 484 25.29 2.63 -6.95
CA ARG A 484 24.85 3.86 -7.61
C ARG A 484 24.57 4.99 -6.65
N HIS A 485 24.10 4.65 -5.45
CA HIS A 485 23.72 5.60 -4.41
C HIS A 485 24.55 5.37 -3.14
N PRO A 486 25.87 5.58 -3.18
CA PRO A 486 26.77 5.24 -2.06
C PRO A 486 26.50 6.04 -0.77
N ASP A 487 25.76 7.13 -0.88
CA ASP A 487 25.43 8.04 0.21
C ASP A 487 23.96 7.93 0.66
N ASP A 488 23.20 6.95 0.14
CA ASP A 488 21.82 6.71 0.59
C ASP A 488 21.80 6.17 2.03
N VAL A 489 21.51 7.07 2.97
CA VAL A 489 21.51 6.80 4.41
C VAL A 489 20.51 5.72 4.79
N ARG A 490 19.35 5.64 4.13
CA ARG A 490 18.34 4.62 4.41
C ARG A 490 18.90 3.24 4.06
N THR A 491 19.47 3.11 2.87
CA THR A 491 20.06 1.85 2.40
C THR A 491 21.30 1.46 3.21
N LEU A 492 22.13 2.42 3.65
CA LEU A 492 23.25 2.17 4.57
C LEU A 492 22.77 1.62 5.92
N THR A 493 21.72 2.20 6.50
CA THR A 493 21.12 1.71 7.75
C THR A 493 20.54 0.32 7.56
N SER A 494 19.72 0.08 6.53
CA SER A 494 19.15 -1.24 6.26
C SER A 494 20.22 -2.31 5.97
N LEU A 495 21.34 -1.94 5.33
CA LEU A 495 22.50 -2.82 5.17
C LEU A 495 23.12 -3.19 6.52
N GLY A 496 23.24 -2.23 7.43
CA GLY A 496 23.68 -2.48 8.81
C GLY A 496 22.79 -3.51 9.50
N SER A 497 21.46 -3.35 9.40
CA SER A 497 20.49 -4.27 10.00
C SER A 497 20.56 -5.67 9.38
N ALA A 498 20.85 -5.77 8.08
CA ALA A 498 21.09 -7.05 7.41
C ALA A 498 22.37 -7.76 7.88
N MET A 499 23.44 -7.00 8.13
CA MET A 499 24.69 -7.53 8.68
C MET A 499 24.52 -7.99 10.13
N GLU A 500 23.78 -7.24 10.95
CA GLU A 500 23.48 -7.63 12.32
C GLU A 500 22.66 -8.93 12.37
N ALA A 501 21.61 -9.02 11.54
CA ALA A 501 20.82 -10.25 11.42
C ALA A 501 21.64 -11.47 10.96
N SER A 502 22.76 -11.23 10.25
CA SER A 502 23.71 -12.26 9.82
C SER A 502 24.80 -12.56 10.88
N GLY A 503 24.78 -11.86 12.02
CA GLY A 503 25.72 -12.01 13.13
C GLY A 503 27.00 -11.18 13.02
N ASP A 504 27.19 -10.39 11.97
CA ASP A 504 28.35 -9.51 11.78
C ASP A 504 28.08 -8.10 12.35
N TRP A 505 27.92 -8.04 13.67
CA TRP A 505 27.60 -6.81 14.39
C TRP A 505 28.66 -5.70 14.23
N LYS A 506 29.92 -6.06 13.98
CA LYS A 506 31.00 -5.07 13.78
C LYS A 506 30.85 -4.35 12.45
N SER A 507 30.56 -5.08 11.37
CA SER A 507 30.29 -4.48 10.08
C SER A 507 28.98 -3.69 10.12
N ALA A 508 27.95 -4.19 10.82
CA ALA A 508 26.69 -3.47 11.05
C ALA A 508 26.93 -2.09 11.70
N GLN A 509 27.64 -2.08 12.83
CA GLN A 509 28.03 -0.85 13.54
C GLN A 509 28.78 0.14 12.63
N ALA A 510 29.65 -0.36 11.74
CA ALA A 510 30.36 0.49 10.78
C ALA A 510 29.40 1.13 9.75
N GLN A 511 28.38 0.41 9.28
CA GLN A 511 27.38 0.97 8.36
C GLN A 511 26.49 2.00 9.05
N TYR A 512 26.03 1.76 10.28
CA TYR A 512 25.25 2.75 11.02
C TYR A 512 26.06 4.03 11.28
N ARG A 513 27.35 3.91 11.62
CA ARG A 513 28.25 5.08 11.72
C ARG A 513 28.41 5.80 10.38
N ALA A 514 28.49 5.06 9.27
CA ALA A 514 28.56 5.66 7.94
C ALA A 514 27.28 6.45 7.62
N ALA A 515 26.10 5.88 7.88
CA ALA A 515 24.81 6.56 7.70
C ALA A 515 24.71 7.81 8.58
N ALA A 516 25.01 7.71 9.88
CA ALA A 516 24.99 8.85 10.81
C ALA A 516 26.02 9.94 10.47
N ALA A 517 27.14 9.59 9.83
CA ALA A 517 28.12 10.58 9.36
C ALA A 517 27.62 11.34 8.11
N LYS A 518 26.77 10.71 7.28
CA LYS A 518 26.18 11.32 6.08
C LYS A 518 24.99 12.21 6.43
N ASP A 519 24.15 11.75 7.34
CA ASP A 519 23.08 12.54 7.92
C ASP A 519 23.05 12.37 9.45
N PRO A 520 23.62 13.34 10.20
CA PRO A 520 23.61 13.32 11.66
C PRO A 520 22.23 13.47 12.31
N ASN A 521 21.17 13.70 11.54
CA ASN A 521 19.79 13.78 12.04
C ASN A 521 18.94 12.58 11.58
N TYR A 522 19.51 11.60 10.88
CA TYR A 522 18.79 10.40 10.45
C TYR A 522 18.56 9.47 11.65
N LEU A 523 17.34 9.54 12.20
CA LEU A 523 16.99 8.95 13.49
C LEU A 523 17.21 7.45 13.54
N ASP A 524 16.82 6.72 12.47
CA ASP A 524 16.92 5.26 12.45
C ASP A 524 18.39 4.81 12.57
N ALA A 525 19.32 5.47 11.86
CA ALA A 525 20.76 5.16 11.95
C ALA A 525 21.31 5.41 13.35
N LEU A 526 20.91 6.51 13.98
CA LEU A 526 21.36 6.86 15.33
C LEU A 526 20.80 5.90 16.37
N PHE A 527 19.52 5.54 16.24
CA PHE A 527 18.85 4.61 17.13
C PHE A 527 19.43 3.20 17.01
N ASP A 528 19.65 2.71 15.79
CA ASP A 528 20.27 1.42 15.53
C ASP A 528 21.72 1.38 16.03
N LEU A 529 22.49 2.45 15.81
CA LEU A 529 23.85 2.57 16.34
C LEU A 529 23.87 2.57 17.88
N ALA A 530 22.97 3.31 18.53
CA ALA A 530 22.88 3.35 19.99
C ALA A 530 22.48 1.97 20.56
N SER A 531 21.57 1.29 19.88
CA SER A 531 21.06 -0.01 20.27
C SER A 531 22.11 -1.11 20.13
N ILE A 532 22.88 -1.12 19.04
CA ILE A 532 23.97 -2.08 18.86
C ILE A 532 25.13 -1.80 19.85
N ASP A 533 25.42 -0.53 20.13
CA ASP A 533 26.42 -0.14 21.13
C ASP A 533 26.02 -0.62 22.53
N LEU A 534 24.74 -0.48 22.92
CA LEU A 534 24.21 -1.02 24.18
C LEU A 534 24.31 -2.55 24.24
N ARG A 535 23.90 -3.27 23.18
CA ARG A 535 23.95 -4.75 23.14
C ARG A 535 25.37 -5.30 23.28
N HIS A 536 26.37 -4.54 22.84
CA HIS A 536 27.77 -4.92 22.86
C HIS A 536 28.63 -4.16 23.91
N ASP A 537 27.97 -3.63 24.95
CA ASP A 537 28.60 -3.05 26.16
C ASP A 537 29.46 -1.80 25.90
N ALA A 538 29.22 -1.09 24.79
CA ALA A 538 29.76 0.24 24.52
C ALA A 538 28.87 1.32 25.17
N LEU A 539 28.72 1.23 26.50
CA LEU A 539 27.76 2.04 27.26
C LEU A 539 27.96 3.56 27.13
N PRO A 540 29.18 4.13 27.15
CA PRO A 540 29.38 5.57 27.00
C PRO A 540 28.90 6.10 25.65
N GLU A 541 29.20 5.39 24.56
CA GLU A 541 28.80 5.73 23.19
C GLU A 541 27.27 5.62 23.05
N ALA A 542 26.68 4.54 23.55
CA ALA A 542 25.23 4.35 23.56
C ALA A 542 24.50 5.45 24.35
N GLU A 543 25.00 5.79 25.55
CA GLU A 543 24.40 6.86 26.37
C GLU A 543 24.42 8.20 25.62
N GLN A 544 25.55 8.54 24.99
CA GLN A 544 25.68 9.78 24.24
C GLN A 544 24.66 9.84 23.10
N LEU A 545 24.49 8.76 22.34
CA LEU A 545 23.56 8.71 21.21
C LEU A 545 22.10 8.79 21.68
N PHE A 546 21.70 8.01 22.68
CA PHE A 546 20.33 8.10 23.21
C PHE A 546 20.05 9.46 23.87
N ARG A 547 21.04 10.11 24.50
CA ARG A 547 20.87 11.49 24.97
C ARG A 547 20.65 12.47 23.82
N THR A 548 21.37 12.31 22.71
CA THR A 548 21.11 13.12 21.51
C THR A 548 19.68 12.91 21.00
N LEU A 549 19.24 11.66 20.85
CA LEU A 549 17.90 11.31 20.37
C LEU A 549 16.79 11.88 21.27
N THR A 550 16.91 11.72 22.59
CA THR A 550 15.92 12.23 23.56
C THR A 550 15.91 13.76 23.66
N LEU A 551 17.00 14.44 23.30
CA LEU A 551 17.05 15.91 23.22
C LEU A 551 16.38 16.44 21.96
N SER A 552 16.56 15.77 20.81
CA SER A 552 15.93 16.16 19.54
C SER A 552 14.46 15.75 19.45
N HIS A 553 14.11 14.60 20.04
CA HIS A 553 12.76 14.03 20.05
C HIS A 553 12.34 13.66 21.48
N PRO A 554 12.00 14.66 22.32
CA PRO A 554 11.64 14.44 23.71
C PRO A 554 10.37 13.60 23.89
N GLU A 555 9.56 13.42 22.84
CA GLU A 555 8.38 12.56 22.81
C GLU A 555 8.66 11.10 22.44
N ASP A 556 9.85 10.78 21.93
CA ASP A 556 10.19 9.44 21.47
C ASP A 556 10.39 8.48 22.65
N ALA A 557 9.39 7.63 22.86
CA ALA A 557 9.40 6.63 23.91
C ALA A 557 10.52 5.58 23.72
N ALA A 558 10.81 5.19 22.48
CA ALA A 558 11.83 4.18 22.20
C ALA A 558 13.23 4.72 22.55
N ALA A 559 13.54 5.96 22.15
CA ALA A 559 14.80 6.60 22.50
C ALA A 559 14.98 6.77 24.02
N ARG A 560 13.91 7.13 24.75
CA ARG A 560 13.94 7.25 26.21
C ARG A 560 14.10 5.91 26.91
N ASN A 561 13.40 4.88 26.45
CA ASN A 561 13.57 3.53 26.96
C ASN A 561 14.99 3.01 26.70
N GLY A 562 15.56 3.31 25.54
CA GLY A 562 16.97 3.05 25.22
C GLY A 562 17.92 3.72 26.21
N LEU A 563 17.74 5.03 26.47
CA LEU A 563 18.52 5.76 27.47
C LEU A 563 18.39 5.13 28.87
N ALA A 564 17.17 4.80 29.30
CA ALA A 564 16.91 4.15 30.58
C ALA A 564 17.62 2.80 30.70
N ASN A 565 17.62 2.00 29.63
CA ASN A 565 18.32 0.71 29.59
C ASN A 565 19.84 0.87 29.65
N VAL A 566 20.42 1.85 28.97
CA VAL A 566 21.87 2.18 29.11
C VAL A 566 22.20 2.60 30.54
N LEU A 567 21.35 3.43 31.16
CA LEU A 567 21.53 3.87 32.55
C LEU A 567 21.45 2.70 33.54
N LEU A 568 20.55 1.73 33.31
CA LEU A 568 20.51 0.49 34.10
C LEU A 568 21.80 -0.32 33.94
N ALA A 569 22.25 -0.55 32.71
CA ALA A 569 23.50 -1.26 32.44
C ALA A 569 24.72 -0.55 33.07
N SER A 570 24.67 0.78 33.16
CA SER A 570 25.69 1.61 33.79
C SER A 570 25.57 1.73 35.32
N GLY A 571 24.65 0.98 35.95
CA GLY A 571 24.47 0.98 37.41
C GLY A 571 23.82 2.25 37.98
N ARG A 572 23.01 2.97 37.19
CA ARG A 572 22.33 4.23 37.54
C ARG A 572 20.80 4.08 37.57
N PRO A 573 20.23 3.17 38.39
CA PRO A 573 18.79 2.84 38.35
C PRO A 573 17.87 3.99 38.73
N GLY A 574 18.31 4.92 39.59
CA GLY A 574 17.53 6.10 39.95
C GLY A 574 17.35 7.09 38.80
N GLU A 575 18.28 7.11 37.83
CA GLU A 575 18.15 7.93 36.63
C GLU A 575 17.31 7.21 35.57
N ALA A 576 17.54 5.91 35.38
CA ALA A 576 16.73 5.08 34.51
C ALA A 576 15.24 5.14 34.87
N LYS A 577 14.92 5.09 36.17
CA LYS A 577 13.53 5.20 36.65
C LYS A 577 12.87 6.50 36.19
N ARG A 578 13.58 7.64 36.22
CA ARG A 578 13.02 8.93 35.78
C ARG A 578 12.70 8.94 34.29
N GLU A 579 13.55 8.32 33.47
CA GLU A 579 13.28 8.19 32.04
C GLU A 579 12.07 7.29 31.77
N PHE A 580 11.96 6.14 32.45
CA PHE A 580 10.77 5.30 32.34
C PHE A 580 9.50 5.99 32.84
N ASP A 581 9.57 6.74 33.95
CA ASP A 581 8.43 7.49 34.48
C ASP A 581 7.95 8.53 33.45
N GLN A 582 8.86 9.23 32.75
CA GLN A 582 8.49 10.15 31.67
C GLN A 582 7.79 9.45 30.50
N VAL A 583 8.24 8.25 30.13
CA VAL A 583 7.57 7.44 29.10
C VAL A 583 6.17 7.04 29.56
N LEU A 584 6.01 6.61 30.82
CA LEU A 584 4.71 6.19 31.38
C LEU A 584 3.74 7.36 31.62
N GLU A 585 4.24 8.58 31.84
CA GLU A 585 3.41 9.78 31.90
C GLU A 585 2.75 10.08 30.54
N ALA A 586 3.49 9.92 29.44
CA ALA A 586 2.98 10.15 28.10
C ALA A 586 2.19 8.95 27.55
N THR A 587 2.70 7.74 27.76
CA THR A 587 2.16 6.47 27.27
C THR A 587 2.09 5.48 28.43
N PRO A 588 0.98 5.49 29.21
CA PRO A 588 0.85 4.65 30.40
C PRO A 588 1.04 3.15 30.14
N ASP A 589 0.68 2.70 28.95
CA ASP A 589 0.69 1.29 28.55
C ASP A 589 1.88 0.95 27.62
N ASN A 590 3.02 1.62 27.80
CA ASN A 590 4.27 1.29 27.10
C ASN A 590 4.95 0.06 27.73
N PHE A 591 5.11 -1.03 26.96
CA PHE A 591 5.66 -2.29 27.45
C PHE A 591 7.06 -2.15 28.06
N ASP A 592 8.01 -1.57 27.32
CA ASP A 592 9.42 -1.48 27.74
C ASP A 592 9.58 -0.66 29.01
N ALA A 593 8.83 0.44 29.15
CA ALA A 593 8.88 1.27 30.36
C ALA A 593 8.26 0.59 31.58
N LEU A 594 7.15 -0.15 31.38
CA LEU A 594 6.53 -0.97 32.43
C LEU A 594 7.46 -2.09 32.89
N TYR A 595 8.04 -2.83 31.94
CA TYR A 595 8.96 -3.93 32.21
C TYR A 595 10.27 -3.44 32.84
N GLY A 596 10.88 -2.38 32.31
CA GLY A 596 12.07 -1.75 32.84
C GLY A 596 11.88 -1.21 34.26
N SER A 597 10.75 -0.54 34.52
CA SER A 597 10.37 -0.11 35.87
C SER A 597 10.17 -1.30 36.81
N ALA A 598 9.51 -2.37 36.36
CA ALA A 598 9.33 -3.56 37.18
C ALA A 598 10.66 -4.19 37.57
N ARG A 599 11.64 -4.28 36.67
CA ARG A 599 12.99 -4.77 36.97
C ARG A 599 13.63 -3.99 38.12
N ILE A 600 13.55 -2.66 38.08
CA ILE A 600 14.04 -1.78 39.14
C ILE A 600 13.34 -2.08 40.47
N GLU A 601 12.01 -2.24 40.46
CA GLU A 601 11.25 -2.52 41.68
C GLU A 601 11.54 -3.91 42.26
N VAL A 602 11.83 -4.91 41.42
CA VAL A 602 12.29 -6.24 41.88
C VAL A 602 13.63 -6.14 42.60
N GLU A 603 14.58 -5.36 42.07
CA GLU A 603 15.88 -5.13 42.70
C GLU A 603 15.76 -4.36 44.02
N ASN A 604 14.84 -3.39 44.08
CA ASN A 604 14.52 -2.64 45.30
C ASN A 604 13.75 -3.47 46.35
N GLY A 605 13.27 -4.67 45.99
CA GLY A 605 12.47 -5.52 46.87
C GLY A 605 10.99 -5.12 46.98
N ASN A 606 10.52 -4.19 46.14
CA ASN A 606 9.13 -3.71 46.09
C ASN A 606 8.26 -4.67 45.27
N LEU A 607 8.15 -5.92 45.73
CA LEU A 607 7.58 -7.03 44.95
C LEU A 607 6.11 -6.81 44.54
N GLN A 608 5.29 -6.16 45.36
CA GLN A 608 3.88 -5.88 45.02
C GLN A 608 3.76 -4.86 43.89
N LEU A 609 4.64 -3.84 43.87
CA LEU A 609 4.65 -2.86 42.78
C LEU A 609 5.16 -3.51 41.49
N ALA A 610 6.23 -4.31 41.58
CA ALA A 610 6.74 -5.10 40.45
C ALA A 610 5.66 -6.02 39.85
N GLU A 611 4.89 -6.74 40.68
CA GLU A 611 3.74 -7.54 40.23
C GLU A 611 2.76 -6.70 39.41
N SER A 612 2.35 -5.54 39.94
CA SER A 612 1.37 -4.69 39.27
C SER A 612 1.87 -4.16 37.91
N LEU A 613 3.14 -3.79 37.82
CA LEU A 613 3.76 -3.31 36.59
C LEU A 613 3.88 -4.44 35.56
N LEU A 614 4.28 -5.65 35.98
CA LEU A 614 4.42 -6.80 35.09
C LEU A 614 3.08 -7.30 34.55
N LEU A 615 2.03 -7.32 35.37
CA LEU A 615 0.69 -7.67 34.91
C LEU A 615 0.19 -6.69 33.83
N ARG A 616 0.48 -5.40 34.00
CA ARG A 616 0.18 -4.38 32.98
C ARG A 616 1.02 -4.58 31.73
N ALA A 617 2.32 -4.83 31.87
CA ALA A 617 3.21 -5.10 30.73
C ALA A 617 2.72 -6.32 29.92
N ILE A 618 2.37 -7.42 30.60
CA ILE A 618 1.87 -8.65 29.98
C ILE A 618 0.51 -8.44 29.29
N ALA A 619 -0.33 -7.55 29.82
CA ALA A 619 -1.60 -7.19 29.19
C ALA A 619 -1.40 -6.42 27.87
N VAL A 620 -0.30 -5.66 27.75
CA VAL A 620 0.09 -4.97 26.52
C VAL A 620 0.73 -5.95 25.54
N GLN A 621 1.72 -6.71 26.01
CA GLN A 621 2.47 -7.68 25.20
C GLN A 621 2.80 -8.91 26.05
N ASN A 622 2.32 -10.08 25.61
CA ASN A 622 2.62 -11.34 26.26
C ASN A 622 4.05 -11.82 25.95
N ASP A 623 5.02 -11.22 26.61
CA ASP A 623 6.46 -11.44 26.39
C ASP A 623 7.07 -12.48 27.34
N LYS A 624 8.08 -13.22 26.86
CA LYS A 624 8.73 -14.30 27.60
C LYS A 624 9.51 -13.81 28.83
N ASP A 625 10.18 -12.66 28.74
CA ASP A 625 11.03 -12.14 29.80
C ASP A 625 10.18 -11.48 30.90
N ALA A 626 9.08 -10.83 30.51
CA ALA A 626 8.06 -10.37 31.45
C ALA A 626 7.41 -11.54 32.20
N GLN A 627 7.03 -12.63 31.50
CA GLN A 627 6.48 -13.85 32.11
C GLN A 627 7.48 -14.50 33.08
N ARG A 628 8.74 -14.63 32.68
CA ARG A 628 9.83 -15.12 33.53
C ARG A 628 10.01 -14.27 34.78
N LEU A 629 10.05 -12.95 34.64
CA LEU A 629 10.26 -12.04 35.77
C LEU A 629 9.06 -12.07 36.73
N LEU A 630 7.84 -12.16 36.23
CA LEU A 630 6.64 -12.27 37.07
C LEU A 630 6.59 -13.61 37.82
N ALA A 631 7.01 -14.71 37.20
CA ALA A 631 7.18 -15.98 37.87
C ALA A 631 8.18 -15.88 39.04
N LEU A 632 9.31 -15.20 38.83
CA LEU A 632 10.28 -14.93 39.90
C LEU A 632 9.68 -14.08 41.03
N VAL A 633 8.92 -13.05 40.69
CA VAL A 633 8.22 -12.20 41.68
C VAL A 633 7.26 -13.05 42.52
N TYR A 634 6.43 -13.88 41.91
CA TYR A 634 5.51 -14.75 42.65
C TYR A 634 6.20 -15.81 43.50
N ALA A 635 7.32 -16.37 43.04
CA ALA A 635 8.15 -17.26 43.85
C ALA A 635 8.68 -16.54 45.10
N ARG A 636 9.09 -15.27 44.98
CA ARG A 636 9.57 -14.45 46.12
C ARG A 636 8.46 -13.96 47.05
N ILE A 637 7.25 -13.71 46.53
CA ILE A 637 6.07 -13.35 47.33
C ILE A 637 5.55 -14.56 48.13
N GLY A 638 5.82 -15.79 47.66
CA GLY A 638 5.38 -17.03 48.31
C GLY A 638 4.05 -17.56 47.75
N THR A 639 3.76 -17.31 46.48
CA THR A 639 2.59 -17.87 45.77
C THR A 639 3.06 -18.76 44.60
N PRO A 640 3.59 -19.97 44.90
CA PRO A 640 4.23 -20.85 43.92
C PRO A 640 3.28 -21.36 42.83
N GLU A 641 1.97 -21.46 43.09
CA GLU A 641 0.98 -21.85 42.09
C GLU A 641 0.87 -20.80 40.98
N LYS A 642 0.86 -19.50 41.33
CA LYS A 642 0.90 -18.42 40.33
C LYS A 642 2.22 -18.41 39.58
N ALA A 643 3.33 -18.69 40.27
CA ALA A 643 4.63 -18.79 39.59
C ALA A 643 4.62 -19.88 38.51
N LEU A 644 3.99 -21.04 38.77
CA LEU A 644 3.84 -22.10 37.77
C LEU A 644 3.06 -21.66 36.53
N GLU A 645 1.96 -20.91 36.68
CA GLU A 645 1.16 -20.42 35.55
C GLU A 645 2.00 -19.57 34.57
N HIS A 646 2.81 -18.66 35.13
CA HIS A 646 3.69 -17.79 34.35
C HIS A 646 4.89 -18.53 33.77
N LEU A 647 5.47 -19.49 34.49
CA LEU A 647 6.52 -20.37 33.93
C LEU A 647 6.01 -21.22 32.75
N GLN A 648 4.78 -21.73 32.83
CA GLN A 648 4.13 -22.44 31.72
C GLN A 648 3.83 -21.51 30.54
N SER A 649 3.54 -20.24 30.81
CA SER A 649 3.40 -19.23 29.74
C SER A 649 4.74 -18.98 29.05
N TRP A 650 5.82 -18.80 29.80
CA TRP A 650 7.18 -18.69 29.26
C TRP A 650 7.56 -19.92 28.43
N GLN A 651 7.26 -21.13 28.92
CA GLN A 651 7.46 -22.39 28.18
C GLN A 651 6.74 -22.39 26.82
N ARG A 652 5.48 -21.94 26.76
CA ARG A 652 4.73 -21.85 25.50
C ARG A 652 5.31 -20.82 24.52
N LEU A 653 5.86 -19.72 25.04
CA LEU A 653 6.50 -18.67 24.25
C LEU A 653 7.91 -19.07 23.78
N SER A 654 8.55 -20.02 24.46
CA SER A 654 9.91 -20.50 24.16
C SER A 654 9.97 -22.03 24.05
N PRO A 655 9.32 -22.66 23.06
CA PRO A 655 9.14 -24.12 23.00
C PRO A 655 10.44 -24.92 22.78
N THR A 656 11.52 -24.26 22.36
CA THR A 656 12.83 -24.89 22.12
C THR A 656 13.87 -24.51 23.17
N ASP A 657 13.49 -23.76 24.20
CA ASP A 657 14.39 -23.27 25.25
C ASP A 657 14.32 -24.19 26.48
N ALA A 658 15.47 -24.60 26.99
CA ALA A 658 15.57 -25.45 28.17
C ALA A 658 15.33 -24.68 29.48
N ASP A 659 15.54 -23.36 29.51
CA ASP A 659 15.41 -22.53 30.71
C ASP A 659 14.02 -22.58 31.38
N PRO A 660 12.88 -22.42 30.67
CA PRO A 660 11.56 -22.53 31.31
C PRO A 660 11.32 -23.92 31.90
N HIS A 661 11.82 -24.98 31.26
CA HIS A 661 11.72 -26.35 31.77
C HIS A 661 12.55 -26.55 33.05
N ARG A 662 13.77 -25.99 33.12
CA ARG A 662 14.58 -26.01 34.36
C ARG A 662 13.86 -25.32 35.51
N ALA A 663 13.30 -24.13 35.24
CA ALA A 663 12.58 -23.36 36.26
C ALA A 663 11.31 -24.09 36.73
N LEU A 664 10.57 -24.73 35.82
CA LEU A 664 9.41 -25.56 36.15
C LEU A 664 9.81 -26.79 36.98
N ALA A 665 10.87 -27.50 36.60
CA ALA A 665 11.37 -28.64 37.35
C ALA A 665 11.74 -28.26 38.79
N GLN A 666 12.45 -27.15 38.95
CA GLN A 666 12.79 -26.60 40.27
C GLN A 666 11.54 -26.23 41.08
N MET A 667 10.57 -25.56 40.47
CA MET A 667 9.33 -25.14 41.13
C MET A 667 8.46 -26.35 41.54
N TYR A 668 8.35 -27.36 40.68
CA TYR A 668 7.64 -28.60 41.01
C TYR A 668 8.30 -29.36 42.15
N SER A 669 9.65 -29.43 42.19
CA SER A 669 10.36 -30.08 43.30
C SER A 669 10.15 -29.31 44.62
N GLN A 670 10.14 -27.98 44.59
CA GLN A 670 9.82 -27.16 45.78
C GLN A 670 8.40 -27.43 46.32
N LEU A 671 7.44 -27.70 45.43
CA LEU A 671 6.06 -28.07 45.76
C LEU A 671 5.88 -29.55 46.14
N GLY A 672 6.95 -30.35 46.15
CA GLY A 672 6.89 -31.80 46.40
C GLY A 672 6.26 -32.61 45.27
N ARG A 673 6.08 -32.02 44.08
CA ARG A 673 5.53 -32.66 42.87
C ARG A 673 6.65 -33.30 42.05
N GLU A 674 7.37 -34.25 42.66
CA GLU A 674 8.60 -34.80 42.09
C GLU A 674 8.39 -35.51 40.74
N SER A 675 7.22 -36.14 40.51
CA SER A 675 6.90 -36.76 39.22
C SER A 675 6.82 -35.77 38.07
N ASP A 676 6.30 -34.57 38.33
CA ASP A 676 6.25 -33.49 37.33
C ASP A 676 7.63 -32.86 37.14
N ALA A 677 8.41 -32.71 38.22
CA ALA A 677 9.79 -32.24 38.15
C ALA A 677 10.68 -33.15 37.28
N VAL A 678 10.58 -34.48 37.44
CA VAL A 678 11.30 -35.44 36.58
C VAL A 678 10.90 -35.28 35.11
N ARG A 679 9.61 -35.07 34.83
CA ARG A 679 9.10 -34.94 33.46
C ARG A 679 9.71 -33.72 32.76
N GLU A 680 9.70 -32.57 33.43
CA GLU A 680 10.27 -31.33 32.91
C GLU A 680 11.79 -31.45 32.73
N GLN A 681 12.49 -32.00 33.73
CA GLN A 681 13.95 -32.15 33.66
C GLN A 681 14.40 -33.14 32.56
N LYS A 682 13.58 -34.13 32.20
CA LYS A 682 13.82 -34.99 31.03
C LYS A 682 13.79 -34.22 29.70
N ILE A 683 12.94 -33.20 29.60
CA ILE A 683 12.91 -32.32 28.44
C ILE A 683 14.17 -31.46 28.40
N VAL A 684 14.62 -30.92 29.55
CA VAL A 684 15.87 -30.14 29.67
C VAL A 684 17.06 -30.92 29.09
N VAL A 685 17.29 -32.16 29.52
CA VAL A 685 18.43 -32.96 29.04
C VAL A 685 18.28 -33.40 27.58
N THR A 686 17.06 -33.37 27.03
CA THR A 686 16.82 -33.60 25.60
C THR A 686 17.18 -32.36 24.77
N LEU A 687 16.86 -31.17 25.27
CA LEU A 687 17.17 -29.88 24.63
C LEU A 687 18.65 -29.50 24.81
N SER A 688 19.30 -29.93 25.89
CA SER A 688 20.70 -29.63 26.24
C SER A 688 21.48 -30.89 26.61
N PRO A 689 21.66 -31.86 25.69
CA PRO A 689 22.22 -33.18 26.00
C PRO A 689 23.67 -33.15 26.48
N GLY A 690 24.43 -32.10 26.18
CA GLY A 690 25.84 -31.95 26.59
C GLY A 690 26.06 -31.32 27.97
N ASN A 691 25.02 -30.91 28.69
CA ASN A 691 25.17 -30.21 29.96
C ASN A 691 25.19 -31.19 31.15
N ALA A 692 26.38 -31.42 31.73
CA ALA A 692 26.55 -32.31 32.89
C ALA A 692 25.74 -31.89 34.12
N GLY A 693 25.53 -30.59 34.33
CA GLY A 693 24.72 -30.06 35.43
C GLY A 693 23.25 -30.45 35.31
N ASP A 694 22.68 -30.35 34.11
CA ASP A 694 21.27 -30.71 33.86
C ASP A 694 21.00 -32.21 34.08
N TRP A 695 21.96 -33.07 33.70
CA TRP A 695 21.90 -34.51 33.98
C TRP A 695 22.08 -34.84 35.46
N ASN A 696 22.94 -34.10 36.17
CA ASN A 696 23.07 -34.23 37.62
C ASN A 696 21.75 -33.89 38.32
N ASP A 697 21.11 -32.79 37.91
CA ASP A 697 19.85 -32.34 38.49
C ASP A 697 18.73 -33.35 38.22
N LEU A 698 18.68 -33.95 37.02
CA LEU A 698 17.76 -35.04 36.71
C LEU A 698 17.93 -36.21 37.69
N GLY A 699 19.16 -36.69 37.86
CA GLY A 699 19.40 -37.82 38.74
C GLY A 699 19.11 -37.52 40.22
N VAL A 700 19.34 -36.28 40.68
CA VAL A 700 18.95 -35.86 42.04
C VAL A 700 17.43 -35.84 42.20
N ILE A 701 16.68 -35.32 41.21
CA ILE A 701 15.21 -35.26 41.26
C ILE A 701 14.61 -36.67 41.18
N GLU A 702 15.15 -37.56 40.33
CA GLU A 702 14.72 -38.97 40.24
C GLU A 702 14.94 -39.72 41.55
N ALA A 703 16.05 -39.46 42.25
CA ALA A 703 16.30 -40.06 43.56
C ALA A 703 15.28 -39.59 44.60
N ARG A 704 14.89 -38.31 44.58
CA ARG A 704 13.82 -37.77 45.44
C ARG A 704 12.45 -38.35 45.12
N ALA A 705 12.19 -38.60 43.83
CA ALA A 705 10.99 -39.29 43.35
C ALA A 705 10.95 -40.79 43.71
N GLY A 706 12.07 -41.36 44.20
CA GLY A 706 12.20 -42.75 44.63
C GLY A 706 12.72 -43.71 43.55
N ASP A 707 13.06 -43.24 42.35
CA ASP A 707 13.66 -44.06 41.30
C ASP A 707 15.19 -44.02 41.36
N ILE A 708 15.73 -44.73 42.36
CA ILE A 708 17.18 -44.83 42.59
C ILE A 708 17.93 -45.44 41.40
N SER A 709 17.27 -46.32 40.65
CA SER A 709 17.89 -46.97 39.49
C SER A 709 18.07 -46.00 38.33
N ALA A 710 17.08 -45.14 38.07
CA ALA A 710 17.21 -44.06 37.09
C ALA A 710 18.23 -43.02 37.53
N ALA A 711 18.14 -42.57 38.79
CA ALA A 711 19.04 -41.60 39.37
C ALA A 711 20.52 -41.99 39.20
N ARG A 712 20.87 -43.25 39.47
CA ARG A 712 22.25 -43.73 39.32
C ARG A 712 22.72 -43.73 37.87
N ARG A 713 21.86 -44.09 36.91
CA ARG A 713 22.21 -44.09 35.48
C ARG A 713 22.48 -42.66 35.00
N ASP A 714 21.61 -41.73 35.34
CA ASP A 714 21.70 -40.35 34.83
C ASP A 714 22.82 -39.57 35.54
N LEU A 715 23.09 -39.82 36.83
CA LEU A 715 24.29 -39.31 37.52
C LEU A 715 25.60 -39.90 36.96
N GLN A 716 25.61 -41.17 36.54
CA GLN A 716 26.77 -41.75 35.86
C GLN A 716 27.01 -41.09 34.50
N HIS A 717 25.95 -40.80 33.75
CA HIS A 717 26.05 -40.06 32.50
C HIS A 717 26.56 -38.64 32.73
N ALA A 718 26.03 -37.92 33.72
CA ALA A 718 26.52 -36.61 34.13
C ALA A 718 28.02 -36.63 34.46
N LEU A 719 28.49 -37.65 35.18
CA LEU A 719 29.91 -37.82 35.52
C LEU A 719 30.76 -38.21 34.29
N GLN A 720 30.20 -38.87 33.28
CA GLN A 720 30.91 -39.12 32.03
C GLN A 720 31.13 -37.83 31.22
N LEU A 721 30.15 -36.93 31.23
CA LEU A 721 30.26 -35.61 30.61
C LEU A 721 31.29 -34.73 31.36
N GLU A 722 31.34 -34.81 32.69
CA GLU A 722 32.30 -34.06 33.50
C GLU A 722 32.96 -34.91 34.63
N PRO A 723 34.01 -35.71 34.32
CA PRO A 723 34.60 -36.67 35.27
C PRO A 723 35.21 -36.07 36.54
N GLY A 724 35.58 -34.79 36.49
CA GLY A 724 36.18 -34.04 37.59
C GLY A 724 35.18 -33.45 38.60
N ASN A 725 33.87 -33.49 38.32
CA ASN A 725 32.88 -32.80 39.13
C ASN A 725 32.63 -33.53 40.46
N GLU A 726 33.10 -32.94 41.58
CA GLU A 726 32.97 -33.55 42.90
C GLU A 726 31.52 -33.62 43.40
N ALA A 727 30.67 -32.68 43.01
CA ALA A 727 29.26 -32.66 43.41
C ALA A 727 28.50 -33.85 42.83
N ILE A 728 28.70 -34.14 41.55
CA ILE A 728 28.09 -35.29 40.86
C ILE A 728 28.56 -36.60 41.50
N ARG A 729 29.87 -36.71 41.79
CA ARG A 729 30.45 -37.88 42.46
C ARG A 729 29.90 -38.07 43.87
N ALA A 730 29.65 -36.98 44.60
CA ALA A 730 29.04 -37.02 45.92
C ALA A 730 27.58 -37.49 45.86
N ASN A 731 26.78 -36.96 44.91
CA ASN A 731 25.41 -37.40 44.67
C ASN A 731 25.34 -38.88 44.28
N LEU A 732 26.23 -39.34 43.40
CA LEU A 732 26.31 -40.74 42.98
C LEU A 732 26.70 -41.70 44.12
N ARG A 733 27.43 -41.23 45.14
CA ARG A 733 27.72 -42.04 46.34
C ARG A 733 26.55 -42.10 47.31
N LYS A 734 25.65 -41.12 47.26
CA LYS A 734 24.50 -40.99 48.16
C LYS A 734 23.34 -41.92 47.79
N PHE A 735 23.25 -42.31 46.52
CA PHE A 735 22.18 -43.13 45.95
C PHE A 735 22.75 -44.40 45.29
#